data_AF-A9FR70-F1
#
_entry.id   AF-A9FR70-F1
#
_cell.length_a   1.000
_cell.length_b   1.000
_cell.length_c   1.000
_cell.angle_alpha   90.00
_cell.angle_beta   90.00
_cell.angle_gamma   90.00
#
_symmetry.space_group_name_H-M   'P 1'
#
loop_
_entity.id
_entity.type
_entity.pdbx_description
1 polymer ?
#
loop_
_entity_poly.entity_id
_entity_poly.type
_entity_poly.pdbx_seq_one_letter_code
_entity_poly.pdbx_strand_id
1 'polypeptide(L)'
;MDRRWTGARQRIPSCFPRMLVRSLGLISALLAAACARAPEPSPASGAGAARAARAPGATGSASAAPAGARYFQALSEGVFRATHDGPAAAVAARVVTEGARLELGGGGRVAAAAWEAELWASGDPVVGSLAIAPHLGGGFLHWTRRRAFRSRGFTGPLAEVALGGGGAVRGARNGLRGAVVFMEQGPRELLPGEDRGRALDMPAIHDLAALDAARAARLDVFGRAATTADGGRTWIDAGQRLGLAVRALSVAPDALSLDTALGRVAVLPDGSLGRPDGDLRSSWPSGSFQLLFAGAQAASRDAPVLDDLAPLAAAVSAGTLLPDGTALGVFEGGVARIDVSTGAVRERFSGWLPDGLGCAPVPAEDGPLFLCVWDDYDGFGSYVLRSERGEAPRMERSFSDEGFFVADDGGALGYVGGCAASPRVASDEERDRRYGEVVIHPRICVRRGPGDWVEHAVELGESQALVGWAPRRDGSAIALLRGERDARLPAPAGAPRGRDEGGARVVQLRGHLPGWYWTPPLRDGTRALVDRRFRAREDGGVDGWLSSVEWPDPVGQASLGVTIAEDGTVSPHALPPDPAGMAVTGDHGVLVTAGAELYETLDHGRTWRAAGRSPVPPPSFQGGCSALGCALSGVVRLGWGAGEPSPAIAAAPGPSCGAAEASHAGAAGADTAACVGGVGRIDEPPQALPSLSCAPIELQALRPRAAPEAGSERWTVPTSYAETLEVVADAPAPGRAARPAEEAPPAEEAAPEEAPPNGAASGKGGAAPGKGGPKAAALRTHSVLYLPPFDLRGEALRLNATELALRGGHGGKRGASIPLLAASGEVGLLVLAEGGELLLGPQGARALPAFEPRRSYADTAPGRAPGLLLGPGRALVLGELRRRVAVEEHTPEPRRPARLVALDREELRGRPMTLAWRDDGEAGVLVLDGSALEIAGAAVLDRMGGTAGEVVALAPWATLTAASDARCRAQKGAWRALVALDPERALRLDRRALPAITLGNQGLAQVRWGRERVCLEALHVAASDSRRRGERAEDAALIARWTAARGQGGGAGAGQGALRAQATTQRLVCSVGARPEDG
;
A
#
# COMPACT_ATOMS: atom_id res chain seq x y z
N MET A 1 -14.50 62.11 9.42
CA MET A 1 -15.37 62.88 8.52
C MET A 1 -16.34 61.89 7.87
N ASP A 2 -17.39 61.51 8.56
CA ASP A 2 -18.73 62.14 8.57
C ASP A 2 -19.45 62.08 7.20
N ARG A 3 -20.36 61.11 7.02
CA ARG A 3 -21.82 61.33 7.17
C ARG A 3 -22.64 60.10 6.84
N ARG A 4 -23.63 59.88 7.71
CA ARG A 4 -24.76 58.95 7.64
C ARG A 4 -25.72 59.32 6.50
N TRP A 5 -26.39 58.33 5.91
CA TRP A 5 -27.76 58.48 5.37
C TRP A 5 -28.60 57.23 5.68
N THR A 6 -29.78 57.49 6.24
CA THR A 6 -30.85 56.56 6.60
C THR A 6 -32.09 56.85 5.74
N GLY A 7 -32.85 55.82 5.38
CA GLY A 7 -34.22 55.89 4.84
C GLY A 7 -34.55 54.60 4.06
N ALA A 8 -35.33 53.61 4.48
CA ALA A 8 -36.64 53.50 5.14
C ALA A 8 -37.86 53.49 4.17
N ARG A 9 -38.65 52.40 4.28
CA ARG A 9 -40.07 52.12 3.88
C ARG A 9 -40.31 51.55 2.45
N GLN A 10 -41.22 50.61 2.16
CA GLN A 10 -42.37 50.02 2.88
C GLN A 10 -43.02 48.83 2.09
N ARG A 11 -43.74 47.92 2.81
CA ARG A 11 -45.01 47.15 2.51
C ARG A 11 -44.92 45.73 3.14
N ILE A 12 -45.56 45.34 4.28
CA ILE A 12 -46.99 45.11 4.67
C ILE A 12 -47.62 43.86 3.96
N PRO A 13 -48.55 43.01 4.51
CA PRO A 13 -49.17 42.83 5.87
C PRO A 13 -49.34 41.36 6.40
N SER A 14 -49.80 41.19 7.66
CA SER A 14 -50.95 40.32 8.16
C SER A 14 -50.74 39.97 9.66
N CYS A 15 -51.59 40.25 10.66
CA CYS A 15 -53.01 39.98 11.00
C CYS A 15 -53.35 38.54 11.50
N PHE A 16 -53.27 38.35 12.83
CA PHE A 16 -54.30 37.77 13.75
C PHE A 16 -54.70 36.25 13.65
N PRO A 17 -55.36 35.61 14.67
CA PRO A 17 -54.69 34.75 15.66
C PRO A 17 -55.33 33.35 15.91
N ARG A 18 -54.84 32.65 16.97
CA ARG A 18 -55.53 31.65 17.86
C ARG A 18 -55.93 30.29 17.27
N MET A 19 -55.41 29.19 17.85
CA MET A 19 -56.16 28.31 18.76
C MET A 19 -55.23 27.30 19.44
N LEU A 20 -55.47 27.09 20.73
CA LEU A 20 -54.72 26.29 21.70
C LEU A 20 -55.80 25.50 22.46
N VAL A 21 -55.71 24.17 22.48
CA VAL A 21 -56.49 23.28 23.39
C VAL A 21 -55.51 22.19 23.83
N ARG A 22 -54.85 22.37 25.00
CA ARG A 22 -55.23 21.86 26.33
C ARG A 22 -55.26 20.34 26.42
N SER A 23 -54.29 19.78 27.15
CA SER A 23 -54.57 18.89 28.30
C SER A 23 -53.28 18.51 29.04
N LEU A 24 -53.09 19.14 30.20
CA LEU A 24 -52.22 18.73 31.31
C LEU A 24 -53.16 18.15 32.36
N GLY A 25 -52.91 16.93 32.84
CA GLY A 25 -53.74 16.26 33.86
C GLY A 25 -52.94 15.22 34.63
N LEU A 26 -52.69 15.51 35.90
CA LEU A 26 -52.16 14.63 36.95
C LEU A 26 -53.07 13.42 37.22
N ILE A 27 -52.50 12.30 37.72
CA ILE A 27 -52.97 11.34 38.75
C ILE A 27 -51.85 10.29 38.95
N SER A 28 -51.06 10.33 40.03
CA SER A 28 -51.19 9.58 41.31
C SER A 28 -50.71 8.11 41.31
N ALA A 29 -49.54 7.90 41.92
CA ALA A 29 -49.22 6.98 43.03
C ALA A 29 -49.64 5.48 43.06
N LEU A 30 -48.65 4.68 43.49
CA LEU A 30 -48.67 3.44 44.31
C LEU A 30 -48.86 2.05 43.66
N LEU A 31 -47.80 1.24 43.72
CA LEU A 31 -47.65 -0.07 44.42
C LEU A 31 -46.39 -0.78 43.83
N ALA A 32 -45.26 -0.89 44.54
CA ALA A 32 -44.93 -1.78 45.65
C ALA A 32 -44.41 -3.19 45.23
N ALA A 33 -43.18 -3.46 45.66
CA ALA A 33 -42.62 -4.73 46.12
C ALA A 33 -42.40 -5.91 45.13
N ALA A 34 -41.11 -6.21 44.87
CA ALA A 34 -40.57 -7.56 44.99
C ALA A 34 -39.03 -7.52 45.10
N CYS A 35 -38.54 -7.42 46.34
CA CYS A 35 -37.17 -7.79 46.68
C CYS A 35 -37.12 -9.31 46.86
N ALA A 36 -36.39 -10.04 46.03
CA ALA A 36 -36.02 -11.42 46.31
C ALA A 36 -34.57 -11.44 46.83
N ARG A 37 -34.45 -11.66 48.15
CA ARG A 37 -33.22 -12.00 48.86
C ARG A 37 -32.72 -13.37 48.37
N ALA A 38 -31.45 -13.43 47.94
CA ALA A 38 -30.70 -14.68 47.88
C ALA A 38 -30.10 -14.98 49.27
N PRO A 39 -30.03 -16.25 49.70
CA PRO A 39 -29.67 -16.63 51.06
C PRO A 39 -28.16 -16.56 51.33
N GLU A 40 -27.82 -16.05 52.52
CA GLU A 40 -26.50 -16.18 53.15
C GLU A 40 -26.15 -17.66 53.40
N PRO A 41 -24.96 -18.13 53.04
CA PRO A 41 -24.42 -19.38 53.57
C PRO A 41 -23.85 -19.16 54.98
N SER A 42 -24.37 -19.92 55.94
CA SER A 42 -23.80 -20.03 57.30
C SER A 42 -22.40 -20.68 57.28
N PRO A 43 -21.51 -20.32 58.22
CA PRO A 43 -20.15 -20.82 58.28
C PRO A 43 -20.09 -22.21 58.91
N ALA A 44 -19.45 -23.15 58.23
CA ALA A 44 -19.05 -24.42 58.82
C ALA A 44 -17.68 -24.27 59.50
N SER A 45 -17.69 -24.35 60.83
CA SER A 45 -16.52 -24.60 61.66
C SER A 45 -16.13 -26.09 61.59
N GLY A 46 -14.87 -26.40 61.29
CA GLY A 46 -14.37 -27.77 61.34
C GLY A 46 -12.86 -27.87 61.15
N ALA A 47 -12.15 -28.20 62.22
CA ALA A 47 -10.70 -28.18 62.39
C ALA A 47 -9.92 -29.18 61.49
N GLY A 48 -8.65 -28.82 61.20
CA GLY A 48 -7.67 -29.70 60.56
C GLY A 48 -6.36 -28.97 60.23
N ALA A 49 -5.68 -28.44 61.24
CA ALA A 49 -4.42 -27.71 61.09
C ALA A 49 -3.26 -28.64 60.71
N ALA A 50 -2.77 -28.53 59.47
CA ALA A 50 -1.43 -28.93 59.08
C ALA A 50 -0.58 -27.66 58.89
N ARG A 51 0.48 -27.57 59.69
CA ARG A 51 1.35 -26.41 59.88
C ARG A 51 2.30 -26.26 58.68
N ALA A 52 1.89 -25.49 57.67
CA ALA A 52 2.79 -25.04 56.61
C ALA A 52 3.61 -23.84 57.08
N ALA A 53 4.93 -23.89 56.87
CA ALA A 53 5.87 -22.84 57.22
C ALA A 53 5.53 -21.54 56.46
N ARG A 54 5.40 -20.46 57.22
CA ARG A 54 5.04 -19.13 56.74
C ARG A 54 6.31 -18.47 56.18
N ALA A 55 6.36 -18.25 54.87
CA ALA A 55 7.36 -17.40 54.24
C ALA A 55 7.21 -15.94 54.76
N PRO A 56 8.31 -15.16 54.89
CA PRO A 56 8.22 -13.76 55.31
C PRO A 56 7.61 -12.92 54.18
N GLY A 57 6.35 -12.54 54.34
CA GLY A 57 5.66 -11.63 53.44
C GLY A 57 6.16 -10.19 53.62
N ALA A 58 6.60 -9.60 52.52
CA ALA A 58 6.76 -8.16 52.39
C ALA A 58 5.38 -7.50 52.59
N THR A 59 5.23 -6.76 53.69
CA THR A 59 4.08 -5.90 53.95
C THR A 59 4.16 -4.67 53.06
N GLY A 60 3.78 -4.82 51.79
CA GLY A 60 3.44 -3.71 50.91
C GLY A 60 2.04 -3.19 51.26
N SER A 61 1.95 -1.91 51.62
CA SER A 61 0.70 -1.17 51.78
C SER A 61 -0.30 -1.50 50.67
N ALA A 62 -1.53 -1.82 51.04
CA ALA A 62 -2.63 -2.06 50.12
C ALA A 62 -2.88 -0.79 49.26
N SER A 63 -2.24 -0.77 48.10
CA SER A 63 -2.46 0.20 47.03
C SER A 63 -3.94 0.14 46.63
N ALA A 64 -4.55 1.31 46.43
CA ALA A 64 -5.92 1.43 45.94
C ALA A 64 -6.15 0.47 44.77
N ALA A 65 -7.31 -0.20 44.74
CA ALA A 65 -7.67 -1.14 43.68
C ALA A 65 -7.27 -0.54 42.31
N PRO A 66 -6.44 -1.23 41.51
CA PRO A 66 -5.89 -0.64 40.31
C PRO A 66 -7.05 -0.20 39.43
N ALA A 67 -7.05 1.09 39.07
CA ALA A 67 -7.92 1.58 38.02
C ALA A 67 -7.73 0.66 36.80
N GLY A 68 -8.83 0.22 36.19
CA GLY A 68 -8.79 -0.70 35.05
C GLY A 68 -7.88 -0.20 33.92
N ALA A 69 -7.53 -1.09 33.00
CA ALA A 69 -6.62 -0.76 31.90
C ALA A 69 -7.07 0.51 31.13
N ARG A 70 -6.10 1.34 30.75
CA ARG A 70 -6.34 2.57 29.99
C ARG A 70 -5.57 2.50 28.69
N TYR A 71 -6.15 3.04 27.63
CA TYR A 71 -5.53 3.04 26.32
C TYR A 71 -5.10 4.46 25.95
N PHE A 72 -3.95 4.57 25.31
CA PHE A 72 -3.39 5.80 24.76
C PHE A 72 -3.06 5.54 23.30
N GLN A 73 -3.21 6.52 22.43
CA GLN A 73 -2.76 6.39 21.05
C GLN A 73 -1.22 6.31 21.03
N ALA A 74 -0.67 5.29 20.37
CA ALA A 74 0.77 5.19 20.17
C ALA A 74 1.18 5.96 18.91
N LEU A 75 2.47 6.33 18.83
CA LEU A 75 3.07 6.78 17.58
C LEU A 75 3.11 5.58 16.62
N SER A 76 2.17 5.51 15.69
CA SER A 76 2.29 4.59 14.55
C SER A 76 2.52 5.40 13.28
N GLU A 77 3.34 4.86 12.39
CA GLU A 77 3.33 5.31 11.01
C GLU A 77 1.91 5.06 10.44
N GLY A 78 1.44 5.94 9.55
CA GLY A 78 0.14 5.75 8.89
C GLY A 78 -1.11 6.18 9.67
N VAL A 79 -0.99 6.87 10.81
CA VAL A 79 -2.17 7.46 11.49
C VAL A 79 -2.85 8.50 10.60
N PHE A 80 -4.14 8.32 10.33
CA PHE A 80 -4.96 9.30 9.62
C PHE A 80 -5.74 10.17 10.61
N ARG A 81 -5.56 11.49 10.59
CA ARG A 81 -6.26 12.42 11.50
C ARG A 81 -7.51 13.04 10.85
N ALA A 82 -8.62 13.03 11.57
CA ALA A 82 -9.94 13.46 11.09
C ALA A 82 -10.59 14.49 12.04
N THR A 83 -9.97 15.66 12.23
CA THR A 83 -10.55 16.75 13.02
C THR A 83 -11.25 17.77 12.12
N HIS A 84 -12.33 18.41 12.58
CA HIS A 84 -13.02 19.50 11.85
C HIS A 84 -13.09 20.78 12.67
N ASP A 85 -13.11 20.67 13.99
CA ASP A 85 -13.53 21.79 14.80
C ASP A 85 -12.37 22.76 15.00
N GLY A 86 -12.65 24.05 14.79
CA GLY A 86 -11.68 25.13 14.90
C GLY A 86 -11.06 25.25 16.30
N PRO A 87 -10.11 26.17 16.49
CA PRO A 87 -9.25 26.25 17.69
C PRO A 87 -9.98 26.45 19.02
N ALA A 88 -11.28 26.77 19.00
CA ALA A 88 -12.10 27.01 20.18
C ALA A 88 -12.68 25.73 20.83
N ALA A 89 -12.62 24.59 20.14
CA ALA A 89 -13.23 23.37 20.63
C ALA A 89 -12.14 22.47 21.26
N ALA A 90 -12.21 22.24 22.57
CA ALA A 90 -11.44 21.20 23.29
C ALA A 90 -11.92 19.79 22.89
N VAL A 91 -12.12 19.58 21.59
CA VAL A 91 -12.70 18.38 21.01
C VAL A 91 -11.62 17.32 20.94
N ALA A 92 -12.04 16.11 21.32
CA ALA A 92 -11.22 14.93 21.25
C ALA A 92 -10.52 14.83 19.88
N ALA A 93 -9.21 14.59 19.86
CA ALA A 93 -8.52 14.32 18.61
C ALA A 93 -9.08 13.01 18.03
N ARG A 94 -9.39 12.98 16.73
CA ARG A 94 -10.00 11.82 16.08
C ARG A 94 -9.01 11.23 15.09
N VAL A 95 -8.73 9.94 15.23
CA VAL A 95 -7.71 9.26 14.42
C VAL A 95 -8.20 7.91 13.91
N VAL A 96 -7.75 7.54 12.72
CA VAL A 96 -7.82 6.18 12.20
C VAL A 96 -6.42 5.59 12.24
N THR A 97 -6.26 4.43 12.88
CA THR A 97 -4.98 3.70 12.92
C THR A 97 -5.25 2.20 12.84
N GLU A 98 -4.53 1.50 11.96
CA GLU A 98 -4.64 0.05 11.78
C GLU A 98 -6.07 -0.49 11.55
N GLY A 99 -6.99 0.32 11.01
CA GLY A 99 -8.41 -0.05 10.87
C GLY A 99 -9.33 0.39 12.02
N ALA A 100 -8.77 0.86 13.13
CA ALA A 100 -9.53 1.37 14.27
C ALA A 100 -9.77 2.87 14.18
N ARG A 101 -10.99 3.30 14.54
CA ARG A 101 -11.41 4.69 14.68
C ARG A 101 -11.37 5.04 16.16
N LEU A 102 -10.47 5.95 16.57
CA LEU A 102 -10.26 6.34 17.97
C LEU A 102 -10.59 7.83 18.19
N GLU A 103 -11.41 8.12 19.21
CA GLU A 103 -11.54 9.47 19.77
C GLU A 103 -10.62 9.59 20.99
N LEU A 104 -9.80 10.63 21.04
CA LEU A 104 -8.74 10.81 22.03
C LEU A 104 -9.03 12.02 22.92
N GLY A 105 -9.02 11.83 24.23
CA GLY A 105 -9.02 12.92 25.22
C GLY A 105 -7.66 13.60 25.36
N GLY A 106 -7.50 14.37 26.44
CA GLY A 106 -6.22 14.99 26.80
C GLY A 106 -5.11 13.96 27.00
N GLY A 107 -3.88 14.30 26.58
CA GLY A 107 -2.71 13.42 26.70
C GLY A 107 -2.75 12.17 25.80
N GLY A 108 -3.61 12.14 24.77
CA GLY A 108 -3.69 11.01 23.84
C GLY A 108 -4.47 9.79 24.37
N ARG A 109 -5.09 9.89 25.56
CA ARG A 109 -5.93 8.81 26.11
C ARG A 109 -7.11 8.52 25.19
N VAL A 110 -7.34 7.26 24.84
CA VAL A 110 -8.51 6.82 24.07
C VAL A 110 -9.76 6.98 24.92
N ALA A 111 -10.69 7.82 24.47
CA ALA A 111 -11.99 8.09 25.09
C ALA A 111 -13.10 7.24 24.47
N ALA A 112 -13.01 6.95 23.17
CA ALA A 112 -13.90 6.01 22.47
C ALA A 112 -13.13 5.32 21.34
N ALA A 113 -13.55 4.10 21.00
CA ALA A 113 -12.96 3.32 19.91
C ALA A 113 -14.02 2.50 19.19
N ALA A 114 -13.85 2.32 17.88
CA ALA A 114 -14.67 1.44 17.06
C ALA A 114 -13.85 0.84 15.90
N TRP A 115 -14.12 -0.41 15.57
CA TRP A 115 -13.60 -1.08 14.37
C TRP A 115 -14.53 -2.22 13.95
N GLU A 116 -14.38 -2.67 12.71
CA GLU A 116 -15.35 -3.52 12.01
C GLU A 116 -14.73 -4.89 11.71
N ALA A 117 -15.18 -5.91 12.43
CA ALA A 117 -14.65 -7.27 12.33
C ALA A 117 -14.76 -7.84 10.90
N GLU A 118 -15.84 -7.54 10.18
CA GLU A 118 -16.03 -7.99 8.80
C GLU A 118 -15.05 -7.31 7.82
N LEU A 119 -14.84 -6.00 7.96
CA LEU A 119 -13.90 -5.25 7.12
C LEU A 119 -12.47 -5.79 7.32
N TRP A 120 -12.10 -6.02 8.59
CA TRP A 120 -10.83 -6.65 8.94
C TRP A 120 -10.71 -8.07 8.36
N ALA A 121 -11.70 -8.94 8.58
CA ALA A 121 -11.67 -10.33 8.09
C ALA A 121 -11.58 -10.42 6.56
N SER A 122 -12.14 -9.43 5.85
CA SER A 122 -12.04 -9.32 4.38
C SER A 122 -10.73 -8.69 3.88
N GLY A 123 -9.82 -8.30 4.78
CA GLY A 123 -8.56 -7.63 4.44
C GLY A 123 -8.74 -6.21 3.88
N ASP A 124 -9.85 -5.55 4.22
CA ASP A 124 -10.22 -4.21 3.74
C ASP A 124 -10.52 -3.27 4.92
N PRO A 125 -9.56 -3.03 5.83
CA PRO A 125 -9.77 -2.18 7.00
C PRO A 125 -9.98 -0.71 6.61
N VAL A 126 -10.59 0.06 7.52
CA VAL A 126 -10.73 1.53 7.35
C VAL A 126 -9.33 2.17 7.39
N VAL A 127 -8.99 2.94 6.36
CA VAL A 127 -7.66 3.57 6.21
C VAL A 127 -7.68 5.09 6.37
N GLY A 128 -8.86 5.70 6.36
CA GLY A 128 -8.99 7.14 6.54
C GLY A 128 -10.41 7.61 6.83
N SER A 129 -10.51 8.88 7.21
CA SER A 129 -11.79 9.49 7.58
C SER A 129 -11.80 10.99 7.34
N LEU A 130 -12.95 11.52 6.91
CA LEU A 130 -13.19 12.93 6.68
C LEU A 130 -14.37 13.33 7.56
N ALA A 131 -14.17 14.32 8.41
CA ALA A 131 -15.27 15.00 9.05
C ALA A 131 -15.97 15.91 8.01
N ILE A 132 -17.25 15.67 7.78
CA ILE A 132 -18.03 16.37 6.76
C ILE A 132 -18.46 17.72 7.32
N ALA A 133 -18.29 18.78 6.53
CA ALA A 133 -18.67 20.11 6.99
C ALA A 133 -20.17 20.20 7.34
N PRO A 134 -20.57 21.00 8.36
CA PRO A 134 -21.98 21.07 8.79
C PRO A 134 -22.94 21.45 7.65
N HIS A 135 -22.54 22.36 6.77
CA HIS A 135 -23.33 22.78 5.61
C HIS A 135 -23.46 21.68 4.53
N LEU A 136 -22.65 20.63 4.61
CA LEU A 136 -22.67 19.45 3.74
C LEU A 136 -23.42 18.26 4.37
N GLY A 137 -24.11 18.49 5.50
CA GLY A 137 -24.87 17.46 6.22
C GLY A 137 -24.20 16.94 7.50
N GLY A 138 -22.95 17.33 7.77
CA GLY A 138 -22.23 16.92 8.98
C GLY A 138 -21.89 15.42 9.04
N GLY A 139 -21.40 14.98 10.20
CA GLY A 139 -21.00 13.58 10.42
C GLY A 139 -19.61 13.28 9.85
N PHE A 140 -19.39 12.03 9.47
CA PHE A 140 -18.09 11.54 8.98
C PHE A 140 -18.25 10.64 7.77
N LEU A 141 -17.28 10.74 6.86
CA LEU A 141 -17.06 9.83 5.76
C LEU A 141 -15.77 9.04 6.02
N HIS A 142 -15.88 7.75 6.27
CA HIS A 142 -14.75 6.82 6.39
C HIS A 142 -14.53 6.11 5.07
N TRP A 143 -13.32 5.62 4.82
CA TRP A 143 -13.06 4.79 3.64
C TRP A 143 -12.04 3.69 3.93
N THR A 144 -12.20 2.59 3.20
CA THR A 144 -11.21 1.53 3.07
C THR A 144 -10.45 1.75 1.76
N ARG A 145 -9.65 0.78 1.31
CA ARG A 145 -9.04 0.90 -0.02
C ARG A 145 -10.06 0.75 -1.14
N ARG A 146 -11.25 0.20 -0.89
CA ARG A 146 -12.23 -0.14 -1.94
C ARG A 146 -13.62 0.47 -1.74
N ARG A 147 -13.97 0.86 -0.53
CA ARG A 147 -15.32 1.29 -0.14
C ARG A 147 -15.28 2.58 0.64
N ALA A 148 -16.40 3.30 0.68
CA ALA A 148 -16.62 4.44 1.56
C ALA A 148 -17.87 4.24 2.40
N PHE A 149 -17.89 4.86 3.58
CA PHE A 149 -18.93 4.68 4.59
C PHE A 149 -19.26 6.02 5.23
N ARG A 150 -20.55 6.30 5.42
CA ARG A 150 -21.03 7.41 6.25
C ARG A 150 -21.27 6.96 7.68
N SER A 151 -21.08 7.88 8.62
CA SER A 151 -21.46 7.70 10.02
C SER A 151 -21.86 9.04 10.65
N ARG A 152 -22.78 9.00 11.61
CA ARG A 152 -23.21 10.23 12.32
C ARG A 152 -22.19 10.73 13.32
N GLY A 153 -21.45 9.82 13.96
CA GLY A 153 -20.37 10.10 14.90
C GLY A 153 -19.11 9.33 14.50
N PHE A 154 -17.94 9.75 14.98
CA PHE A 154 -16.67 9.22 14.49
C PHE A 154 -16.51 7.72 14.71
N THR A 155 -16.92 7.25 15.89
CA THR A 155 -16.98 5.83 16.31
C THR A 155 -18.38 5.24 16.16
N GLY A 156 -19.29 5.95 15.48
CA GLY A 156 -20.65 5.48 15.22
C GLY A 156 -20.71 4.36 14.18
N PRO A 157 -21.88 3.72 14.00
CA PRO A 157 -22.05 2.67 12.99
C PRO A 157 -21.76 3.20 11.58
N LEU A 158 -21.17 2.33 10.75
CA LEU A 158 -20.87 2.61 9.34
C LEU A 158 -22.05 2.22 8.46
N ALA A 159 -22.45 3.13 7.57
CA ALA A 159 -23.39 2.87 6.49
C ALA A 159 -22.63 2.99 5.16
N GLU A 160 -22.57 1.93 4.36
CA GLU A 160 -21.85 1.94 3.09
C GLU A 160 -22.43 2.97 2.12
N VAL A 161 -21.54 3.61 1.36
CA VAL A 161 -21.85 4.55 0.29
C VAL A 161 -21.47 3.91 -1.04
N ALA A 162 -22.43 3.80 -1.95
CA ALA A 162 -22.19 3.30 -3.30
C ALA A 162 -21.44 4.36 -4.11
N LEU A 163 -20.11 4.27 -4.20
CA LEU A 163 -19.31 5.26 -4.93
C LEU A 163 -19.50 5.18 -6.46
N GLY A 164 -19.95 4.03 -6.96
CA GLY A 164 -20.06 3.74 -8.39
C GLY A 164 -18.69 3.59 -9.05
N GLY A 165 -18.55 2.57 -9.90
CA GLY A 165 -17.27 2.22 -10.51
C GLY A 165 -16.36 1.44 -9.56
N GLY A 166 -15.56 0.53 -10.10
CA GLY A 166 -14.55 -0.21 -9.32
C GLY A 166 -13.35 0.67 -8.93
N GLY A 167 -12.32 0.12 -8.30
CA GLY A 167 -11.03 0.81 -8.12
C GLY A 167 -10.80 1.39 -6.72
N ALA A 168 -9.55 1.76 -6.45
CA ALA A 168 -9.15 2.08 -5.10
C ALA A 168 -9.53 3.51 -4.68
N VAL A 169 -9.99 3.67 -3.44
CA VAL A 169 -10.19 4.99 -2.80
C VAL A 169 -8.84 5.50 -2.31
N ARG A 170 -8.45 6.68 -2.78
CA ARG A 170 -7.21 7.37 -2.37
C ARG A 170 -7.43 8.27 -1.16
N GLY A 171 -8.60 8.89 -1.04
CA GLY A 171 -8.96 9.76 0.07
C GLY A 171 -10.26 10.52 -0.17
N ALA A 172 -10.61 11.43 0.73
CA ALA A 172 -11.76 12.32 0.57
C ALA A 172 -11.50 13.73 1.11
N ARG A 173 -12.21 14.72 0.57
CA ARG A 173 -12.17 16.13 1.00
C ARG A 173 -13.58 16.73 1.07
N ASN A 174 -13.74 17.78 1.87
CA ASN A 174 -14.93 18.63 1.76
C ASN A 174 -14.84 19.40 0.44
N GLY A 175 -15.87 19.30 -0.40
CA GLY A 175 -16.04 20.09 -1.61
C GLY A 175 -17.03 21.24 -1.40
N LEU A 176 -17.36 21.95 -2.47
CA LEU A 176 -18.25 23.11 -2.42
C LEU A 176 -19.72 22.74 -2.16
N ARG A 177 -20.18 21.60 -2.69
CA ARG A 177 -21.59 21.16 -2.62
C ARG A 177 -21.77 19.81 -1.94
N GLY A 178 -20.70 19.03 -1.81
CA GLY A 178 -20.70 17.71 -1.20
C GLY A 178 -19.29 17.28 -0.78
N ALA A 179 -19.18 16.11 -0.17
CA ALA A 179 -17.89 15.50 0.08
C ALA A 179 -17.37 14.89 -1.23
N VAL A 180 -16.09 15.12 -1.57
CA VAL A 180 -15.47 14.56 -2.78
C VAL A 180 -14.57 13.40 -2.39
N VAL A 181 -14.86 12.23 -2.92
CA VAL A 181 -14.10 10.99 -2.72
C VAL A 181 -13.22 10.77 -3.93
N PHE A 182 -11.91 10.75 -3.74
CA PHE A 182 -10.94 10.60 -4.81
C PHE A 182 -10.65 9.12 -5.01
N MET A 183 -11.08 8.56 -6.13
CA MET A 183 -10.76 7.18 -6.52
C MET A 183 -9.73 7.16 -7.64
N GLU A 184 -9.15 5.98 -7.90
CA GLU A 184 -8.37 5.71 -9.11
C GLU A 184 -9.19 5.97 -10.37
N GLN A 185 -10.51 5.70 -10.32
CA GLN A 185 -11.43 5.93 -11.43
C GLN A 185 -11.89 7.38 -11.60
N GLY A 186 -11.32 8.31 -10.82
CA GLY A 186 -11.72 9.70 -10.81
C GLY A 186 -12.47 10.07 -9.52
N PRO A 187 -12.68 11.37 -9.29
CA PRO A 187 -13.38 11.85 -8.11
C PRO A 187 -14.89 11.64 -8.21
N ARG A 188 -15.50 11.21 -7.11
CA ARG A 188 -16.94 11.10 -6.91
C ARG A 188 -17.40 12.16 -5.91
N GLU A 189 -18.42 12.92 -6.25
CA GLU A 189 -19.08 13.84 -5.32
C GLU A 189 -20.22 13.11 -4.61
N LEU A 190 -20.31 13.27 -3.30
CA LEU A 190 -21.36 12.72 -2.46
C LEU A 190 -22.13 13.88 -1.83
N LEU A 191 -23.34 14.14 -2.34
CA LEU A 191 -24.15 15.25 -1.88
C LEU A 191 -24.71 15.02 -0.46
N PRO A 192 -25.13 16.09 0.23
CA PRO A 192 -25.73 15.98 1.56
C PRO A 192 -26.95 15.07 1.53
N GLY A 193 -27.00 14.08 2.42
CA GLY A 193 -28.11 13.12 2.51
C GLY A 193 -28.10 11.96 1.51
N GLU A 194 -27.27 12.00 0.46
CA GLU A 194 -27.18 10.90 -0.51
C GLU A 194 -26.31 9.73 -0.01
N ASP A 195 -26.64 8.52 -0.42
CA ASP A 195 -25.89 7.27 -0.17
C ASP A 195 -25.14 6.77 -1.41
N ARG A 196 -25.19 7.52 -2.51
CA ARG A 196 -24.52 7.21 -3.76
C ARG A 196 -23.63 8.37 -4.21
N GLY A 197 -22.38 8.06 -4.52
CA GLY A 197 -21.45 8.98 -5.16
C GLY A 197 -21.82 9.15 -6.65
N ARG A 198 -21.75 10.39 -7.14
CA ARG A 198 -21.85 10.72 -8.56
C ARG A 198 -20.50 11.14 -9.09
N ALA A 199 -20.25 10.94 -10.38
CA ALA A 199 -19.04 11.46 -11.00
C ALA A 199 -18.96 12.99 -10.83
N LEU A 200 -17.80 13.51 -10.42
CA LEU A 200 -17.61 14.95 -10.29
C LEU A 200 -17.64 15.60 -11.68
N ASP A 201 -18.42 16.67 -11.84
CA ASP A 201 -18.59 17.41 -13.11
C ASP A 201 -17.38 18.29 -13.46
N MET A 202 -16.19 17.83 -13.08
CA MET A 202 -14.90 18.46 -13.36
C MET A 202 -13.91 17.35 -13.73
N PRO A 203 -13.53 17.24 -15.01
CA PRO A 203 -12.63 16.19 -15.48
C PRO A 203 -11.21 16.40 -14.93
N ALA A 204 -10.45 15.32 -14.81
CA ALA A 204 -9.01 15.38 -14.53
C ALA A 204 -8.63 16.12 -13.23
N ILE A 205 -9.57 16.24 -12.27
CA ILE A 205 -9.27 16.79 -10.96
C ILE A 205 -8.48 15.75 -10.16
N HIS A 206 -7.27 16.14 -9.76
CA HIS A 206 -6.39 15.33 -8.93
C HIS A 206 -6.72 15.47 -7.44
N ASP A 207 -6.88 16.71 -6.97
CA ASP A 207 -7.31 17.08 -5.61
C ASP A 207 -8.27 18.29 -5.69
N LEU A 208 -9.18 18.39 -4.73
CA LEU A 208 -10.10 19.52 -4.57
C LEU A 208 -10.42 19.66 -3.10
N ALA A 209 -10.26 20.87 -2.58
CA ALA A 209 -10.60 21.18 -1.21
C ALA A 209 -11.36 22.50 -1.14
N ALA A 210 -12.52 22.46 -0.49
CA ALA A 210 -13.25 23.63 -0.06
C ALA A 210 -12.94 23.92 1.40
N LEU A 211 -12.61 25.17 1.67
CA LEU A 211 -12.51 25.69 3.03
C LEU A 211 -13.90 26.00 3.60
N ASP A 212 -14.79 26.51 2.74
CA ASP A 212 -16.19 26.76 3.04
C ASP A 212 -17.03 26.73 1.74
N ALA A 213 -18.31 27.09 1.83
CA ALA A 213 -19.23 27.07 0.69
C ALA A 213 -18.86 28.06 -0.44
N ALA A 214 -17.98 29.03 -0.18
CA ALA A 214 -17.55 30.04 -1.15
C ALA A 214 -16.13 29.81 -1.64
N ARG A 215 -15.23 29.40 -0.75
CA ARG A 215 -13.78 29.31 -1.00
C ARG A 215 -13.33 27.88 -1.22
N ALA A 216 -12.71 27.63 -2.38
CA ALA A 216 -12.10 26.34 -2.69
C ALA A 216 -10.89 26.49 -3.61
N ALA A 217 -10.07 25.44 -3.64
CA ALA A 217 -9.01 25.25 -4.61
C ALA A 217 -9.18 23.86 -5.22
N ARG A 218 -8.85 23.76 -6.50
CA ARG A 218 -8.77 22.50 -7.22
C ARG A 218 -7.42 22.40 -7.88
N LEU A 219 -6.90 21.19 -7.93
CA LEU A 219 -5.65 20.82 -8.58
C LEU A 219 -5.97 19.78 -9.63
N ASP A 220 -5.59 20.02 -10.89
CA ASP A 220 -5.73 19.03 -11.93
C ASP A 220 -4.52 18.08 -12.01
N VAL A 221 -4.63 17.03 -12.82
CA VAL A 221 -3.53 16.05 -13.05
C VAL A 221 -2.24 16.66 -13.60
N PHE A 222 -2.31 17.87 -14.16
CA PHE A 222 -1.17 18.58 -14.73
C PHE A 222 -0.49 19.52 -13.72
N GLY A 223 -0.91 19.51 -12.46
CA GLY A 223 -0.34 20.35 -11.42
C GLY A 223 -0.82 21.81 -11.48
N ARG A 224 -1.92 22.07 -12.19
CA ARG A 224 -2.49 23.41 -12.28
C ARG A 224 -3.54 23.59 -11.24
N ALA A 225 -3.36 24.63 -10.44
CA ALA A 225 -4.32 25.01 -9.44
C ALA A 225 -5.25 26.08 -9.99
N ALA A 226 -6.52 25.99 -9.61
CA ALA A 226 -7.45 27.10 -9.72
C ALA A 226 -8.13 27.32 -8.37
N THR A 227 -8.42 28.59 -8.05
CA THR A 227 -9.09 28.99 -6.80
C THR A 227 -10.43 29.64 -7.11
N THR A 228 -11.36 29.56 -6.16
CA THR A 228 -12.66 30.24 -6.23
C THR A 228 -12.97 30.87 -4.87
N ALA A 229 -13.73 31.96 -4.89
CA ALA A 229 -14.25 32.65 -3.71
C ALA A 229 -15.77 32.91 -3.81
N ASP A 230 -16.44 32.36 -4.83
CA ASP A 230 -17.86 32.57 -5.12
C ASP A 230 -18.65 31.25 -5.23
N GLY A 231 -18.13 30.19 -4.63
CA GLY A 231 -18.75 28.87 -4.61
C GLY A 231 -18.58 28.11 -5.93
N GLY A 232 -17.48 28.36 -6.65
CA GLY A 232 -17.16 27.70 -7.91
C GLY A 232 -17.91 28.24 -9.12
N ARG A 233 -18.53 29.43 -9.02
CA ARG A 233 -19.13 30.11 -10.18
C ARG A 233 -18.04 30.65 -11.09
N THR A 234 -16.95 31.14 -10.51
CA THR A 234 -15.73 31.54 -11.21
C THR A 234 -14.51 30.84 -10.61
N TRP A 235 -13.57 30.47 -11.47
CA TRP A 235 -12.29 29.87 -11.10
C TRP A 235 -11.15 30.72 -11.65
N ILE A 236 -10.24 31.13 -10.78
CA ILE A 236 -9.04 31.91 -11.12
C ILE A 236 -7.88 30.93 -11.30
N ASP A 237 -7.24 30.91 -12.46
CA ASP A 237 -6.03 30.11 -12.70
C ASP A 237 -4.88 30.64 -11.82
N ALA A 238 -4.56 29.87 -10.78
CA ALA A 238 -3.48 30.16 -9.85
C ALA A 238 -2.12 29.75 -10.42
N GLY A 239 -2.08 28.73 -11.28
CA GLY A 239 -0.86 28.23 -11.90
C GLY A 239 -0.17 29.27 -12.79
N GLN A 240 -0.94 29.98 -13.62
CA GLN A 240 -0.39 31.06 -14.45
C GLN A 240 0.23 32.19 -13.64
N ARG A 241 -0.34 32.51 -12.47
CA ARG A 241 0.18 33.57 -11.60
C ARG A 241 1.43 33.14 -10.84
N LEU A 242 1.50 31.87 -10.45
CA LEU A 242 2.65 31.32 -9.72
C LEU A 242 3.83 31.00 -10.64
N GLY A 243 3.58 30.74 -11.93
CA GLY A 243 4.61 30.28 -12.86
C GLY A 243 5.19 28.91 -12.48
N LEU A 244 4.52 28.16 -11.62
CA LEU A 244 5.00 26.91 -11.02
C LEU A 244 3.87 25.90 -10.90
N ALA A 245 4.20 24.63 -11.11
CA ALA A 245 3.29 23.53 -10.83
C ALA A 245 3.06 23.39 -9.32
N VAL A 246 1.78 23.37 -8.93
CA VAL A 246 1.33 23.02 -7.60
C VAL A 246 1.38 21.51 -7.46
N ARG A 247 1.91 21.01 -6.34
CA ARG A 247 2.08 19.58 -6.07
C ARG A 247 0.92 19.02 -5.26
N ALA A 248 0.43 19.79 -4.29
CA ALA A 248 -0.64 19.36 -3.41
C ALA A 248 -1.49 20.54 -2.92
N LEU A 249 -2.68 20.22 -2.42
CA LEU A 249 -3.51 21.14 -1.67
C LEU A 249 -3.38 20.85 -0.16
N SER A 250 -3.08 21.89 0.59
CA SER A 250 -3.00 21.88 2.04
C SER A 250 -4.24 22.58 2.62
N VAL A 251 -4.92 21.93 3.56
CA VAL A 251 -6.16 22.43 4.16
C VAL A 251 -6.03 22.42 5.68
N ALA A 252 -6.23 23.60 6.27
CA ALA A 252 -6.37 23.85 7.70
C ALA A 252 -7.80 24.32 8.02
N PRO A 253 -8.22 24.40 9.31
CA PRO A 253 -9.58 24.82 9.68
C PRO A 253 -10.05 26.15 9.07
N ASP A 254 -9.12 27.08 8.91
CA ASP A 254 -9.38 28.47 8.51
C ASP A 254 -8.51 28.93 7.33
N ALA A 255 -7.67 28.04 6.79
CA ALA A 255 -6.75 28.35 5.71
C ALA A 255 -6.70 27.24 4.65
N LEU A 256 -6.51 27.68 3.42
CA LEU A 256 -6.29 26.83 2.26
C LEU A 256 -4.99 27.29 1.61
N SER A 257 -4.15 26.37 1.18
CA SER A 257 -2.88 26.73 0.54
C SER A 257 -2.46 25.74 -0.54
N LEU A 258 -1.66 26.25 -1.47
CA LEU A 258 -1.08 25.51 -2.59
C LEU A 258 0.38 25.18 -2.25
N ASP A 259 0.75 23.91 -2.27
CA ASP A 259 2.13 23.50 -2.02
C ASP A 259 2.91 23.47 -3.33
N THR A 260 3.98 24.26 -3.41
CA THR A 260 4.80 24.41 -4.63
C THR A 260 6.25 24.01 -4.38
N ALA A 261 7.06 24.02 -5.44
CA ALA A 261 8.51 23.85 -5.30
C ALA A 261 9.21 24.99 -4.53
N LEU A 262 8.57 26.16 -4.39
CA LEU A 262 9.11 27.31 -3.66
C LEU A 262 8.53 27.47 -2.25
N GLY A 263 7.80 26.46 -1.76
CA GLY A 263 7.08 26.50 -0.49
C GLY A 263 5.57 26.67 -0.68
N ARG A 264 4.90 27.00 0.42
CA ARG A 264 3.44 27.10 0.51
C ARG A 264 2.95 28.48 0.11
N VAL A 265 1.83 28.53 -0.60
CA VAL A 265 1.15 29.77 -0.99
C VAL A 265 -0.28 29.76 -0.45
N ALA A 266 -0.60 30.68 0.46
CA ALA A 266 -1.95 30.81 1.00
C ALA A 266 -2.96 31.28 -0.07
N VAL A 267 -4.18 30.74 -0.01
CA VAL A 267 -5.35 31.23 -0.75
C VAL A 267 -6.09 32.21 0.16
N LEU A 268 -6.11 33.48 -0.24
CA LEU A 268 -6.70 34.58 0.51
C LEU A 268 -8.24 34.55 0.44
N PRO A 269 -8.96 35.27 1.33
CA PRO A 269 -10.42 35.24 1.38
C PRO A 269 -11.14 35.63 0.08
N ASP A 270 -10.52 36.47 -0.75
CA ASP A 270 -11.02 36.88 -2.07
C ASP A 270 -10.65 35.90 -3.19
N GLY A 271 -10.04 34.76 -2.85
CA GLY A 271 -9.56 33.74 -3.79
C GLY A 271 -8.21 34.08 -4.43
N SER A 272 -7.63 35.25 -4.13
CA SER A 272 -6.29 35.61 -4.60
C SER A 272 -5.21 34.83 -3.85
N LEU A 273 -3.96 34.93 -4.32
CA LEU A 273 -2.83 34.19 -3.76
C LEU A 273 -1.97 35.11 -2.90
N GLY A 274 -1.57 34.60 -1.74
CA GLY A 274 -0.57 35.22 -0.88
C GLY A 274 0.84 35.15 -1.48
N ARG A 275 1.83 35.65 -0.73
CA ARG A 275 3.24 35.43 -1.08
C ARG A 275 3.63 34.00 -0.67
N PRO A 276 4.52 33.33 -1.43
CA PRO A 276 5.13 32.09 -0.95
C PRO A 276 5.86 32.36 0.36
N ASP A 277 5.69 31.48 1.35
CA ASP A 277 6.27 31.65 2.70
C ASP A 277 7.81 31.59 2.72
N GLY A 278 8.45 31.31 1.57
CA GLY A 278 9.90 31.35 1.38
C GLY A 278 10.68 30.23 2.09
N ASP A 279 10.01 29.47 2.95
CA ASP A 279 10.58 28.28 3.58
C ASP A 279 10.69 27.16 2.53
N LEU A 280 11.84 27.09 1.88
CA LEU A 280 12.19 26.09 0.87
C LEU A 280 12.32 24.68 1.45
N ARG A 281 12.10 24.50 2.76
CA ARG A 281 12.14 23.18 3.37
C ARG A 281 11.07 22.32 2.70
N SER A 282 11.54 21.25 2.08
CA SER A 282 10.67 20.24 1.49
C SER A 282 9.74 19.73 2.58
N SER A 283 8.49 20.21 2.59
CA SER A 283 7.42 19.49 3.26
C SER A 283 7.48 18.09 2.65
N TRP A 284 7.80 17.11 3.49
CA TRP A 284 7.59 15.73 3.09
C TRP A 284 6.13 15.63 2.66
N PRO A 285 5.81 14.89 1.59
CA PRO A 285 4.43 14.70 1.19
C PRO A 285 3.73 13.99 2.36
N SER A 286 3.10 14.75 3.25
CA SER A 286 2.07 14.24 4.13
C SER A 286 1.10 13.48 3.24
N GLY A 287 0.81 12.23 3.58
CA GLY A 287 0.05 11.33 2.70
C GLY A 287 -1.10 12.09 2.03
N SER A 288 -1.14 12.05 0.69
CA SER A 288 -2.15 12.77 -0.11
C SER A 288 -3.53 12.62 0.56
N PHE A 289 -4.26 13.71 0.72
CA PHE A 289 -5.56 13.79 1.40
C PHE A 289 -5.58 13.91 2.93
N GLN A 290 -4.44 13.83 3.63
CA GLN A 290 -4.40 14.22 5.04
C GLN A 290 -4.70 15.71 5.20
N LEU A 291 -5.50 16.06 6.22
CA LEU A 291 -5.76 17.45 6.59
C LEU A 291 -4.60 17.95 7.47
N LEU A 292 -3.98 19.06 7.06
CA LEU A 292 -2.88 19.70 7.79
C LEU A 292 -3.44 20.90 8.55
N PHE A 293 -3.78 20.70 9.82
CA PHE A 293 -4.34 21.79 10.63
C PHE A 293 -3.25 22.81 11.01
N ALA A 294 -3.60 24.09 11.03
CA ALA A 294 -2.79 25.11 11.69
C ALA A 294 -2.73 24.77 13.18
N GLY A 295 -1.54 24.40 13.69
CA GLY A 295 -1.36 23.84 15.02
C GLY A 295 -1.59 22.32 15.12
N ALA A 296 -1.99 21.61 14.05
CA ALA A 296 -1.84 20.15 14.03
C ALA A 296 -0.37 19.80 14.11
N GLN A 297 -0.08 19.05 15.15
CA GLN A 297 1.21 18.60 15.62
C GLN A 297 2.05 17.85 14.56
N ALA A 298 1.49 17.50 13.39
CA ALA A 298 2.23 16.88 12.29
C ALA A 298 3.02 17.89 11.42
N ALA A 299 2.62 19.18 11.41
CA ALA A 299 3.36 20.23 10.69
C ALA A 299 4.42 20.92 11.57
N SER A 300 4.28 20.83 12.90
CA SER A 300 5.30 21.24 13.86
C SER A 300 6.07 20.00 14.29
N ARG A 301 7.30 19.85 13.81
CA ARG A 301 8.25 18.84 14.35
C ARG A 301 8.52 19.03 15.85
N ASP A 302 8.05 20.13 16.44
CA ASP A 302 8.31 20.56 17.82
C ASP A 302 7.05 20.47 18.72
N ALA A 303 6.07 19.61 18.41
CA ALA A 303 4.90 19.46 19.25
C ALA A 303 5.16 18.50 20.44
N PRO A 304 5.26 18.99 21.69
CA PRO A 304 5.76 18.23 22.85
C PRO A 304 4.90 17.03 23.27
N VAL A 305 3.65 16.93 22.79
CA VAL A 305 2.70 15.86 23.18
C VAL A 305 2.97 14.53 22.47
N LEU A 306 3.48 14.55 21.23
CA LEU A 306 3.90 13.31 20.54
C LEU A 306 5.23 12.81 21.11
N ASP A 307 6.11 13.72 21.53
CA ASP A 307 7.32 13.39 22.28
C ASP A 307 7.02 12.72 23.63
N ASP A 308 5.82 12.90 24.21
CA ASP A 308 5.44 12.26 25.47
C ASP A 308 4.99 10.80 25.30
N LEU A 309 4.49 10.43 24.11
CA LEU A 309 3.92 9.11 23.87
C LEU A 309 4.99 8.05 23.57
N ALA A 310 6.10 8.42 22.94
CA ALA A 310 7.25 7.52 22.77
C ALA A 310 7.80 7.02 24.12
N PRO A 311 8.08 7.89 25.10
CA PRO A 311 8.40 7.51 26.48
C PRO A 311 7.40 6.56 27.13
N LEU A 312 6.09 6.82 27.00
CA LEU A 312 5.05 5.96 27.56
C LEU A 312 5.06 4.58 26.90
N ALA A 313 5.12 4.53 25.56
CA ALA A 313 5.19 3.27 24.81
C ALA A 313 6.43 2.45 25.20
N ALA A 314 7.58 3.11 25.33
CA ALA A 314 8.83 2.48 25.76
C ALA A 314 8.75 1.95 27.20
N ALA A 315 8.18 2.71 28.13
CA ALA A 315 7.98 2.26 29.50
C ALA A 315 7.02 1.05 29.53
N VAL A 316 5.95 1.05 28.75
CA VAL A 316 5.00 -0.06 28.77
C VAL A 316 5.54 -1.31 28.07
N SER A 317 6.30 -1.17 26.98
CA SER A 317 6.81 -2.32 26.22
C SER A 317 7.92 -3.07 26.94
N ALA A 318 8.85 -2.34 27.58
CA ALA A 318 10.07 -2.90 28.15
C ALA A 318 10.49 -2.24 29.47
N GLY A 319 9.68 -1.33 30.01
CA GLY A 319 10.01 -0.54 31.19
C GLY A 319 10.06 -1.34 32.50
N THR A 320 10.43 -0.62 33.56
CA THR A 320 10.45 -1.16 34.92
C THR A 320 9.66 -0.27 35.88
N LEU A 321 8.86 -0.88 36.74
CA LEU A 321 8.06 -0.19 37.76
C LEU A 321 8.94 0.16 38.97
N LEU A 322 8.85 1.40 39.42
CA LEU A 322 9.53 1.89 40.61
C LEU A 322 8.60 1.82 41.84
N PRO A 323 9.16 1.72 43.07
CA PRO A 323 8.37 1.62 44.30
C PRO A 323 7.46 2.83 44.58
N ASP A 324 7.69 3.97 43.94
CA ASP A 324 6.92 5.21 44.12
C ASP A 324 5.71 5.33 43.18
N GLY A 325 5.41 4.28 42.40
CA GLY A 325 4.30 4.28 41.45
C GLY A 325 4.63 4.94 40.10
N THR A 326 5.90 5.26 39.85
CA THR A 326 6.39 5.66 38.54
C THR A 326 7.06 4.50 37.81
N ALA A 327 7.38 4.67 36.53
CA ALA A 327 8.10 3.69 35.73
C ALA A 327 9.19 4.35 34.90
N LEU A 328 10.26 3.62 34.62
CA LEU A 328 11.31 4.05 33.71
C LEU A 328 11.12 3.41 32.33
N GLY A 329 11.22 4.23 31.28
CA GLY A 329 11.27 3.80 29.89
C GLY A 329 12.49 4.40 29.19
N VAL A 330 13.11 3.63 28.29
CA VAL A 330 14.22 4.09 27.44
C VAL A 330 13.67 4.33 26.04
N PHE A 331 13.88 5.53 25.52
CA PHE A 331 13.44 5.93 24.18
C PHE A 331 14.62 6.51 23.40
N GLU A 332 14.43 6.77 22.10
CA GLU A 332 15.47 7.40 21.29
C GLU A 332 15.83 8.78 21.87
N GLY A 333 17.09 8.94 22.30
CA GLY A 333 17.58 10.19 22.89
C GLY A 333 17.50 10.29 24.42
N GLY A 334 17.03 9.28 25.15
CA GLY A 334 17.18 9.28 26.61
C GLY A 334 16.32 8.32 27.42
N VAL A 335 16.20 8.65 28.72
CA VAL A 335 15.37 7.92 29.69
C VAL A 335 14.25 8.82 30.15
N ALA A 336 13.06 8.27 30.33
CA ALA A 336 11.92 9.00 30.87
C ALA A 336 11.33 8.29 32.08
N ARG A 337 10.85 9.09 33.03
CA ARG A 337 10.07 8.64 34.17
C ARG A 337 8.60 8.95 33.93
N ILE A 338 7.77 7.92 33.95
CA ILE A 338 6.33 7.99 33.67
C ILE A 338 5.55 7.74 34.94
N ASP A 339 4.53 8.55 35.20
CA ASP A 339 3.56 8.28 36.26
C ASP A 339 2.58 7.19 35.80
N VAL A 340 2.62 6.01 36.42
CA VAL A 340 1.81 4.86 35.99
C VAL A 340 0.32 5.11 36.21
N SER A 341 -0.05 5.97 37.16
CA SER A 341 -1.45 6.31 37.45
C SER A 341 -2.07 7.26 36.43
N THR A 342 -1.29 8.03 35.68
CA THR A 342 -1.78 9.02 34.71
C THR A 342 -1.31 8.77 33.28
N GLY A 343 -0.21 8.05 33.09
CA GLY A 343 0.50 7.91 31.82
C GLY A 343 1.35 9.14 31.47
N ALA A 344 1.41 10.15 32.33
CA ALA A 344 2.14 11.40 32.05
C ALA A 344 3.64 11.24 32.25
N VAL A 345 4.43 11.86 31.37
CA VAL A 345 5.88 12.00 31.56
C VAL A 345 6.13 12.99 32.71
N ARG A 346 6.81 12.53 33.75
CA ARG A 346 7.22 13.35 34.91
C ARG A 346 8.55 14.02 34.68
N GLU A 347 9.52 13.23 34.20
CA GLU A 347 10.91 13.66 34.03
C GLU A 347 11.47 13.04 32.76
N ARG A 348 12.30 13.80 32.04
CA ARG A 348 13.11 13.33 30.90
C ARG A 348 14.57 13.56 31.22
N PHE A 349 15.38 12.56 30.99
CA PHE A 349 16.80 12.56 31.28
C PHE A 349 17.58 12.35 29.99
N SER A 350 18.02 13.47 29.39
CA SER A 350 19.01 13.45 28.32
C SER A 350 20.41 13.22 28.89
N GLY A 351 21.18 12.31 28.30
CA GLY A 351 22.58 12.05 28.69
C GLY A 351 22.78 11.07 29.86
N TRP A 352 21.72 10.43 30.36
CA TRP A 352 21.88 9.27 31.26
C TRP A 352 22.51 8.07 30.55
N LEU A 353 22.23 7.94 29.26
CA LEU A 353 22.75 6.89 28.40
C LEU A 353 23.60 7.55 27.30
N PRO A 354 24.74 6.95 26.92
CA PRO A 354 25.49 7.38 25.75
C PRO A 354 24.64 7.33 24.46
N ASP A 355 24.89 8.26 23.54
CA ASP A 355 24.25 8.23 22.22
C ASP A 355 24.60 6.94 21.46
N GLY A 356 23.62 6.35 20.78
CA GLY A 356 23.78 5.11 20.01
C GLY A 356 23.76 3.82 20.84
N LEU A 357 23.51 3.91 22.15
CA LEU A 357 23.35 2.76 23.03
C LEU A 357 21.86 2.40 23.18
N GLY A 358 21.46 1.25 22.64
CA GLY A 358 20.10 0.72 22.82
C GLY A 358 19.97 0.04 24.18
N CYS A 359 19.11 0.56 25.06
CA CYS A 359 18.92 0.01 26.41
C CYS A 359 17.48 -0.38 26.71
N ALA A 360 17.30 -1.35 27.60
CA ALA A 360 16.03 -1.79 28.15
C ALA A 360 16.16 -1.90 29.68
N PRO A 361 15.28 -1.25 30.45
CA PRO A 361 15.33 -1.34 31.89
C PRO A 361 14.67 -2.65 32.37
N VAL A 362 15.22 -3.28 33.40
CA VAL A 362 14.67 -4.48 34.03
C VAL A 362 14.60 -4.28 35.55
N PRO A 363 13.60 -4.87 36.24
CA PRO A 363 13.56 -4.86 37.69
C PRO A 363 14.67 -5.75 38.26
N ALA A 364 15.30 -5.32 39.35
CA ALA A 364 16.12 -6.16 40.22
C ALA A 364 15.88 -5.78 41.68
N GLU A 365 16.21 -6.68 42.61
CA GLU A 365 15.97 -6.47 44.05
C GLU A 365 16.69 -5.24 44.62
N ASP A 366 17.84 -4.91 44.05
CA ASP A 366 18.70 -3.81 44.47
C ASP A 366 18.52 -2.52 43.65
N GLY A 367 17.51 -2.47 42.78
CA GLY A 367 17.16 -1.31 41.97
C GLY A 367 17.00 -1.65 40.47
N PRO A 368 16.55 -0.68 39.65
CA PRO A 368 16.46 -0.87 38.21
C PRO A 368 17.84 -1.02 37.57
N LEU A 369 17.95 -2.00 36.67
CA LEU A 369 19.11 -2.20 35.80
C LEU A 369 18.76 -1.78 34.39
N PHE A 370 19.67 -1.14 33.67
CA PHE A 370 19.59 -0.86 32.25
C PHE A 370 20.52 -1.84 31.54
N LEU A 371 19.92 -2.76 30.81
CA LEU A 371 20.64 -3.69 29.94
C LEU A 371 20.83 -2.96 28.63
N CYS A 372 22.05 -2.91 28.11
CA CYS A 372 22.40 -2.05 26.99
C CYS A 372 23.28 -2.77 25.99
N VAL A 373 23.04 -2.58 24.69
CA VAL A 373 23.88 -3.06 23.58
C VAL A 373 24.16 -1.90 22.64
N TRP A 374 25.34 -1.93 22.03
CA TRP A 374 25.78 -0.90 21.10
C TRP A 374 25.69 -1.40 19.67
N ASP A 375 25.11 -0.60 18.78
CA ASP A 375 24.95 -1.01 17.38
C ASP A 375 26.29 -0.99 16.62
N ASP A 376 27.09 0.07 16.76
CA ASP A 376 28.42 0.25 16.13
C ASP A 376 29.52 0.55 17.17
N TYR A 377 30.03 -0.46 17.89
CA TYR A 377 31.04 -0.22 18.94
C TYR A 377 32.50 -0.44 18.53
N ASP A 378 33.36 0.42 19.06
CA ASP A 378 34.79 0.21 19.31
C ASP A 378 35.00 0.07 20.83
N GLY A 379 35.04 -1.15 21.38
CA GLY A 379 35.08 -1.36 22.85
C GLY A 379 34.38 -2.62 23.37
N PHE A 380 33.32 -2.46 24.16
CA PHE A 380 32.51 -3.58 24.66
C PHE A 380 31.17 -3.63 23.93
N GLY A 381 30.64 -4.83 23.67
CA GLY A 381 29.40 -4.99 22.93
C GLY A 381 28.14 -4.74 23.76
N SER A 382 28.21 -5.04 25.06
CA SER A 382 27.05 -4.98 25.95
C SER A 382 27.42 -4.48 27.34
N TYR A 383 26.48 -3.78 28.00
CA TYR A 383 26.65 -3.19 29.32
C TYR A 383 25.44 -3.45 30.21
N VAL A 384 25.69 -3.55 31.50
CA VAL A 384 24.65 -3.48 32.55
C VAL A 384 24.95 -2.24 33.37
N LEU A 385 24.01 -1.31 33.37
CA LEU A 385 24.11 -0.08 34.16
C LEU A 385 23.09 -0.16 35.29
N ARG A 386 23.51 0.08 36.53
CA ARG A 386 22.66 0.05 37.72
C ARG A 386 22.28 1.45 38.14
N SER A 387 21.00 1.71 38.37
CA SER A 387 20.51 2.96 38.92
C SER A 387 20.09 2.78 40.37
N GLU A 388 20.69 3.57 41.26
CA GLU A 388 20.31 3.61 42.67
C GLU A 388 19.15 4.61 42.83
N ARG A 389 17.99 4.14 43.31
CA ARG A 389 16.81 4.99 43.58
C ARG A 389 16.30 5.82 42.38
N GLY A 390 16.57 5.39 41.15
CA GLY A 390 16.17 6.13 39.96
C GLY A 390 17.06 7.35 39.67
N GLU A 391 18.31 7.35 40.11
CA GLU A 391 19.34 8.31 39.69
C GLU A 391 20.02 7.88 38.37
N ALA A 392 20.92 8.73 37.85
CA ALA A 392 21.71 8.39 36.66
C ALA A 392 22.44 7.05 36.84
N PRO A 393 22.31 6.12 35.87
CA PRO A 393 22.83 4.77 36.05
C PRO A 393 24.36 4.75 35.99
N ARG A 394 24.97 3.86 36.78
CA ARG A 394 26.42 3.62 36.81
C ARG A 394 26.71 2.24 36.25
N MET A 395 27.82 2.09 35.53
CA MET A 395 28.22 0.78 35.00
C MET A 395 28.43 -0.23 36.14
N GLU A 396 27.70 -1.34 36.10
CA GLU A 396 27.89 -2.49 36.98
C GLU A 396 28.76 -3.54 36.28
N ARG A 397 28.47 -3.82 35.01
CA ARG A 397 29.15 -4.86 34.22
C ARG A 397 29.26 -4.49 32.75
N SER A 398 30.30 -4.97 32.09
CA SER A 398 30.44 -4.99 30.63
C SER A 398 30.70 -6.40 30.13
N PHE A 399 30.35 -6.64 28.87
CA PHE A 399 30.55 -7.92 28.18
C PHE A 399 31.16 -7.68 26.80
N SER A 400 32.10 -8.54 26.45
CA SER A 400 32.81 -8.46 25.18
C SER A 400 32.25 -9.42 24.15
N ASP A 401 31.83 -10.60 24.58
CA ASP A 401 31.30 -11.62 23.68
C ASP A 401 30.07 -11.09 22.95
N GLU A 402 29.88 -11.53 21.70
CA GLU A 402 28.59 -11.33 21.04
C GLU A 402 27.53 -12.13 21.81
N GLY A 403 26.37 -11.53 22.03
CA GLY A 403 25.36 -12.11 22.90
C GLY A 403 24.15 -11.21 23.07
N PHE A 404 23.25 -11.63 23.94
CA PHE A 404 22.03 -10.91 24.29
C PHE A 404 21.66 -11.21 25.74
N PHE A 405 20.81 -10.37 26.34
CA PHE A 405 20.38 -10.58 27.71
C PHE A 405 19.18 -11.54 27.78
N VAL A 406 19.12 -12.33 28.84
CA VAL A 406 17.93 -13.10 29.23
C VAL A 406 17.50 -12.64 30.61
N ALA A 407 16.21 -12.37 30.80
CA ALA A 407 15.68 -11.95 32.09
C ALA A 407 14.25 -12.46 32.31
N ASP A 408 13.89 -12.68 33.57
CA ASP A 408 12.48 -12.86 33.95
C ASP A 408 11.91 -11.58 34.58
N ASP A 409 10.59 -11.49 34.69
CA ASP A 409 9.93 -10.35 35.34
C ASP A 409 10.09 -10.39 36.88
N GLY A 410 10.69 -11.46 37.41
CA GLY A 410 11.17 -11.56 38.78
C GLY A 410 12.51 -10.87 39.00
N GLY A 411 13.28 -10.50 37.98
CA GLY A 411 14.61 -9.92 38.14
C GLY A 411 15.74 -10.94 38.26
N ALA A 412 15.51 -12.20 37.86
CA ALA A 412 16.62 -13.06 37.45
C ALA A 412 17.19 -12.56 36.13
N LEU A 413 18.52 -12.52 36.01
CA LEU A 413 19.20 -11.90 34.88
C LEU A 413 20.43 -12.71 34.47
N GLY A 414 20.62 -12.89 33.17
CA GLY A 414 21.86 -13.38 32.60
C GLY A 414 22.19 -12.76 31.24
N TYR A 415 23.44 -12.91 30.83
CA TYR A 415 23.95 -12.57 29.51
C TYR A 415 24.34 -13.86 28.77
N VAL A 416 23.71 -14.15 27.64
CA VAL A 416 24.00 -15.33 26.82
C VAL A 416 25.31 -15.07 26.06
N GLY A 417 26.40 -15.60 26.60
CA GLY A 417 27.78 -15.30 26.26
C GLY A 417 28.68 -15.56 27.47
N GLY A 418 29.99 -15.39 27.32
CA GLY A 418 30.93 -15.45 28.45
C GLY A 418 30.84 -14.22 29.35
N CYS A 419 31.31 -14.35 30.59
CA CYS A 419 31.48 -13.26 31.54
C CYS A 419 32.66 -12.35 31.19
N ALA A 420 33.43 -12.64 30.14
CA ALA A 420 34.63 -11.88 29.80
C ALA A 420 34.33 -10.42 29.45
N ALA A 421 35.18 -9.52 29.95
CA ALA A 421 35.12 -8.09 29.73
C ALA A 421 36.50 -7.58 29.26
N SER A 422 36.85 -7.88 28.01
CA SER A 422 38.02 -7.34 27.31
C SER A 422 37.60 -6.42 26.15
N PRO A 423 38.09 -5.17 26.06
CA PRO A 423 37.82 -4.31 24.91
C PRO A 423 38.19 -5.01 23.59
N ARG A 424 37.29 -4.97 22.60
CA ARG A 424 37.53 -5.49 21.25
C ARG A 424 36.87 -4.60 20.20
N VAL A 425 37.43 -4.61 19.00
CA VAL A 425 36.84 -3.95 17.83
C VAL A 425 36.01 -4.98 17.10
N ALA A 426 34.74 -4.68 16.83
CA ALA A 426 33.88 -5.54 16.03
C ALA A 426 34.45 -5.65 14.60
N SER A 427 34.58 -6.88 14.10
CA SER A 427 35.00 -7.13 12.72
C SER A 427 33.90 -6.72 11.73
N ASP A 428 34.26 -6.39 10.49
CA ASP A 428 33.28 -6.03 9.45
C ASP A 428 32.29 -7.19 9.17
N GLU A 429 32.72 -8.45 9.34
CA GLU A 429 31.83 -9.61 9.21
C GLU A 429 30.79 -9.68 10.34
N GLU A 430 31.18 -9.37 11.59
CA GLU A 430 30.22 -9.25 12.71
C GLU A 430 29.27 -8.07 12.49
N ARG A 431 29.76 -6.99 11.87
CA ARG A 431 28.92 -5.85 11.48
C ARG A 431 27.90 -6.24 10.41
N ASP A 432 28.26 -7.08 9.45
CA ASP A 432 27.36 -7.54 8.38
C ASP A 432 26.35 -8.59 8.89
N ARG A 433 26.74 -9.45 9.85
CA ARG A 433 25.84 -10.44 10.48
C ARG A 433 24.76 -9.83 11.39
N ARG A 434 24.78 -8.52 11.62
CA ARG A 434 23.78 -7.81 12.46
C ARG A 434 22.34 -8.01 12.00
N TYR A 435 22.13 -8.26 10.71
CA TYR A 435 20.83 -8.58 10.13
C TYR A 435 20.73 -10.11 9.95
N GLY A 436 20.37 -10.84 11.01
CA GLY A 436 20.34 -12.30 10.99
C GLY A 436 19.77 -12.96 12.23
N GLU A 437 19.73 -14.30 12.20
CA GLU A 437 19.28 -15.15 13.31
C GLU A 437 20.23 -15.01 14.51
N VAL A 438 19.68 -14.85 15.71
CA VAL A 438 20.46 -14.78 16.95
C VAL A 438 21.05 -16.15 17.27
N VAL A 439 22.38 -16.23 17.36
CA VAL A 439 23.06 -17.43 17.81
C VAL A 439 22.98 -17.52 19.33
N ILE A 440 22.39 -18.61 19.84
CA ILE A 440 22.30 -18.87 21.28
C ILE A 440 23.58 -19.57 21.73
N HIS A 441 24.45 -18.86 22.44
CA HIS A 441 25.72 -19.40 22.91
C HIS A 441 25.51 -20.48 23.99
N PRO A 442 26.36 -21.54 24.01
CA PRO A 442 26.35 -22.58 25.06
C PRO A 442 26.96 -22.10 26.39
N ARG A 443 27.03 -20.79 26.59
CA ARG A 443 27.52 -20.14 27.81
C ARG A 443 26.53 -19.05 28.22
N ILE A 444 26.45 -18.83 29.52
CA ILE A 444 25.68 -17.75 30.12
C ILE A 444 26.42 -17.20 31.33
N CYS A 445 26.43 -15.87 31.46
CA CYS A 445 26.90 -15.17 32.65
C CYS A 445 25.69 -14.70 33.47
N VAL A 446 25.46 -15.27 34.65
CA VAL A 446 24.25 -15.03 35.47
C VAL A 446 24.56 -14.13 36.65
N ARG A 447 23.68 -13.17 36.94
CA ARG A 447 23.80 -12.26 38.07
C ARG A 447 23.28 -12.90 39.36
N ARG A 448 24.12 -12.99 40.40
CA ARG A 448 23.70 -13.36 41.76
C ARG A 448 23.34 -12.13 42.62
N GLY A 449 23.96 -11.00 42.32
CA GLY A 449 23.74 -9.73 43.02
C GLY A 449 24.57 -8.61 42.41
N PRO A 450 24.54 -7.40 42.99
CA PRO A 450 25.28 -6.26 42.45
C PRO A 450 26.78 -6.55 42.32
N GLY A 451 27.25 -6.59 41.07
CA GLY A 451 28.65 -6.88 40.73
C GLY A 451 29.09 -8.35 40.87
N ASP A 452 28.22 -9.24 41.36
CA ASP A 452 28.50 -10.69 41.47
C ASP A 452 27.86 -11.45 40.30
N TRP A 453 28.71 -11.98 39.42
CA TRP A 453 28.33 -12.64 38.17
C TRP A 453 29.06 -13.97 38.05
N VAL A 454 28.33 -15.02 37.70
CA VAL A 454 28.82 -16.41 37.62
C VAL A 454 28.66 -16.92 36.20
N GLU A 455 29.74 -17.44 35.62
CA GLU A 455 29.70 -18.07 34.31
C GLU A 455 29.27 -19.54 34.42
N HIS A 456 28.36 -19.93 33.53
CA HIS A 456 27.99 -21.31 33.29
C HIS A 456 28.23 -21.68 31.83
N ALA A 457 28.60 -22.93 31.60
CA ALA A 457 28.81 -23.48 30.27
C ALA A 457 28.21 -24.88 30.20
N VAL A 458 27.65 -25.22 29.05
CA VAL A 458 27.15 -26.55 28.74
C VAL A 458 27.81 -27.06 27.46
N GLU A 459 28.15 -28.33 27.42
CA GLU A 459 28.64 -29.01 26.24
C GLU A 459 27.45 -29.43 25.38
N LEU A 460 27.46 -29.00 24.11
CA LEU A 460 26.48 -29.41 23.12
C LEU A 460 27.03 -30.59 22.33
N GLY A 461 26.31 -31.71 22.33
CA GLY A 461 26.59 -32.79 21.40
C GLY A 461 26.33 -32.38 19.95
N GLU A 462 26.91 -33.10 18.97
CA GLU A 462 26.80 -32.80 17.54
C GLU A 462 25.34 -32.71 17.03
N SER A 463 24.43 -33.43 17.69
CA SER A 463 23.00 -33.50 17.35
C SER A 463 22.11 -32.69 18.30
N GLN A 464 22.68 -31.85 19.16
CA GLN A 464 21.95 -31.02 20.11
C GLN A 464 21.97 -29.55 19.69
N ALA A 465 20.82 -28.90 19.79
CA ALA A 465 20.67 -27.47 19.63
C ALA A 465 20.17 -26.87 20.95
N LEU A 466 20.81 -25.78 21.36
CA LEU A 466 20.35 -24.99 22.49
C LEU A 466 19.16 -24.14 22.05
N VAL A 467 18.07 -24.21 22.82
CA VAL A 467 16.81 -23.50 22.56
C VAL A 467 16.73 -22.18 23.33
N GLY A 468 17.35 -22.13 24.51
CA GLY A 468 17.36 -20.94 25.35
C GLY A 468 17.89 -21.22 26.75
N TRP A 469 17.98 -20.14 27.52
CA TRP A 469 18.42 -20.14 28.90
C TRP A 469 17.33 -19.55 29.81
N ALA A 470 17.21 -20.07 31.02
CA ALA A 470 16.38 -19.50 32.08
C ALA A 470 17.24 -19.24 33.33
N PRO A 471 17.70 -17.99 33.57
CA PRO A 471 18.51 -17.66 34.73
C PRO A 471 17.70 -17.71 36.03
N ARG A 472 18.40 -17.83 37.17
CA ARG A 472 17.84 -17.72 38.52
C ARG A 472 18.55 -16.62 39.30
N ARG A 473 17.85 -16.07 40.31
CA ARG A 473 18.39 -15.02 41.18
C ARG A 473 19.57 -15.47 42.05
N ASP A 474 19.69 -16.78 42.32
CA ASP A 474 20.80 -17.34 43.10
C ASP A 474 22.12 -17.46 42.30
N GLY A 475 22.09 -17.05 41.03
CA GLY A 475 23.22 -17.12 40.11
C GLY A 475 23.29 -18.42 39.32
N SER A 476 22.37 -19.38 39.50
CA SER A 476 22.29 -20.59 38.66
C SER A 476 21.44 -20.37 37.40
N ALA A 477 21.46 -21.32 36.45
CA ALA A 477 20.63 -21.26 35.24
C ALA A 477 20.16 -22.64 34.77
N ILE A 478 19.09 -22.65 33.96
CA ILE A 478 18.60 -23.83 33.25
C ILE A 478 18.86 -23.66 31.74
N ALA A 479 19.55 -24.63 31.12
CA ALA A 479 19.74 -24.73 29.68
C ALA A 479 18.68 -25.64 29.08
N LEU A 480 17.95 -25.17 28.07
CA LEU A 480 16.95 -25.96 27.36
C LEU A 480 17.55 -26.51 26.06
N LEU A 481 17.68 -27.84 25.96
CA LEU A 481 18.24 -28.49 24.77
C LEU A 481 17.18 -29.22 23.95
N ARG A 482 17.30 -29.14 22.63
CA ARG A 482 16.53 -29.93 21.66
C ARG A 482 17.47 -30.86 20.91
N GLY A 483 17.09 -32.12 20.77
CA GLY A 483 17.80 -33.07 19.91
C GLY A 483 17.48 -32.85 18.44
N GLU A 484 18.25 -33.48 17.55
CA GLU A 484 18.07 -33.37 16.11
C GLU A 484 16.65 -33.76 15.67
N ARG A 485 16.10 -32.99 14.73
CA ARG A 485 14.71 -33.11 14.23
C ARG A 485 14.42 -34.51 13.67
N ASP A 486 15.47 -35.20 13.21
CA ASP A 486 15.43 -36.50 12.54
C ASP A 486 15.99 -37.67 13.35
N ALA A 487 16.19 -37.52 14.67
CA ALA A 487 16.53 -38.64 15.53
C ALA A 487 15.35 -39.64 15.59
N ARG A 488 15.31 -40.58 14.63
CA ARG A 488 14.20 -41.53 14.37
C ARG A 488 13.90 -42.49 15.53
N LEU A 489 14.68 -42.47 16.60
CA LEU A 489 14.51 -43.34 17.75
C LEU A 489 14.17 -42.48 18.97
N PRO A 490 12.98 -42.67 19.59
CA PRO A 490 12.69 -42.02 20.86
C PRO A 490 13.76 -42.45 21.88
N ALA A 491 14.29 -41.49 22.65
CA ALA A 491 15.25 -41.83 23.70
C ALA A 491 14.64 -42.92 24.62
N PRO A 492 15.44 -43.90 25.08
CA PRO A 492 14.94 -45.03 25.86
C PRO A 492 14.08 -44.54 27.03
N ALA A 493 12.92 -45.18 27.20
CA ALA A 493 11.98 -44.84 28.25
C ALA A 493 12.68 -44.90 29.62
N GLY A 494 12.65 -43.78 30.36
CA GLY A 494 13.27 -43.67 31.69
C GLY A 494 14.70 -43.13 31.73
N ALA A 495 15.34 -42.81 30.59
CA ALA A 495 16.64 -42.13 30.63
C ALA A 495 16.49 -40.74 31.31
N PRO A 496 17.37 -40.37 32.26
CA PRO A 496 17.32 -39.06 32.89
C PRO A 496 17.59 -37.98 31.84
N ARG A 497 16.64 -37.06 31.69
CA ARG A 497 16.68 -35.95 30.73
C ARG A 497 17.10 -34.62 31.35
N GLY A 498 17.13 -34.57 32.68
CA GLY A 498 17.74 -33.52 33.46
C GLY A 498 19.11 -33.94 33.95
N ARG A 499 20.13 -33.11 33.78
CA ARG A 499 21.46 -33.30 34.38
C ARG A 499 22.04 -31.97 34.83
N ASP A 500 22.91 -31.99 35.83
CA ASP A 500 23.63 -30.80 36.25
C ASP A 500 25.00 -30.77 35.58
N GLU A 501 25.35 -29.66 34.96
CA GLU A 501 26.56 -29.53 34.12
C GLU A 501 27.06 -28.08 34.19
N GLY A 502 28.34 -27.89 34.50
CA GLY A 502 28.95 -26.54 34.55
C GLY A 502 28.25 -25.55 35.50
N GLY A 503 27.54 -26.05 36.53
CA GLY A 503 26.74 -25.24 37.45
C GLY A 503 25.35 -24.82 36.92
N ALA A 504 24.98 -25.26 35.72
CA ALA A 504 23.65 -25.12 35.15
C ALA A 504 22.89 -26.46 35.14
N ARG A 505 21.56 -26.38 35.19
CA ARG A 505 20.69 -27.54 34.96
C ARG A 505 20.41 -27.66 33.47
N VAL A 506 20.79 -28.77 32.85
CA VAL A 506 20.47 -29.08 31.45
C VAL A 506 19.18 -29.88 31.39
N VAL A 507 18.18 -29.38 30.66
CA VAL A 507 16.88 -30.05 30.44
C VAL A 507 16.72 -30.38 28.96
N GLN A 508 16.66 -31.67 28.64
CA GLN A 508 16.44 -32.17 27.28
C GLN A 508 14.94 -32.25 26.96
N LEU A 509 14.47 -31.37 26.08
CA LEU A 509 13.05 -31.25 25.70
C LEU A 509 12.49 -32.53 25.07
N ARG A 510 11.25 -32.89 25.42
CA ARG A 510 10.54 -34.07 24.91
C ARG A 510 9.70 -33.72 23.68
N GLY A 511 10.15 -34.17 22.51
CA GLY A 511 9.38 -34.10 21.27
C GLY A 511 9.09 -32.68 20.79
N HIS A 512 8.42 -32.56 19.65
CA HIS A 512 7.94 -31.29 19.12
C HIS A 512 6.43 -31.22 19.35
N LEU A 513 5.92 -30.06 19.78
CA LEU A 513 4.49 -29.80 19.77
C LEU A 513 4.10 -29.47 18.31
N PRO A 514 3.25 -30.27 17.65
CA PRO A 514 2.93 -30.05 16.24
C PRO A 514 2.41 -28.64 15.99
N GLY A 515 3.02 -27.93 15.04
CA GLY A 515 2.66 -26.56 14.69
C GLY A 515 3.21 -25.47 15.62
N TRP A 516 4.07 -25.82 16.59
CA TRP A 516 4.65 -24.87 17.56
C TRP A 516 6.17 -24.94 17.61
N TYR A 517 6.81 -23.82 17.36
CA TYR A 517 8.23 -23.70 17.14
C TYR A 517 8.92 -22.97 18.29
N TRP A 518 10.14 -23.43 18.55
CA TRP A 518 11.09 -22.76 19.43
C TRP A 518 11.84 -21.72 18.59
N THR A 519 11.25 -20.55 18.39
CA THR A 519 11.87 -19.47 17.61
C THR A 519 12.88 -18.72 18.46
N PRO A 520 14.15 -18.56 18.03
CA PRO A 520 15.10 -17.70 18.73
C PRO A 520 14.56 -16.26 18.81
N PRO A 521 15.04 -15.43 19.75
CA PRO A 521 14.67 -14.02 19.79
C PRO A 521 15.11 -13.33 18.49
N LEU A 522 14.26 -12.44 17.95
CA LEU A 522 14.55 -11.73 16.69
C LEU A 522 15.38 -10.47 16.95
N ARG A 523 16.56 -10.36 16.35
CA ARG A 523 17.37 -9.13 16.38
C ARG A 523 16.84 -8.12 15.36
N ASP A 524 15.73 -7.47 15.68
CA ASP A 524 15.16 -6.41 14.81
C ASP A 524 15.37 -5.03 15.43
N GLY A 525 16.44 -4.35 14.99
CA GLY A 525 16.74 -2.90 15.07
C GLY A 525 16.72 -2.17 16.42
N THR A 526 15.97 -2.65 17.42
CA THR A 526 15.76 -2.11 18.77
C THR A 526 15.07 -3.10 19.72
N ARG A 527 14.51 -4.24 19.25
CA ARG A 527 13.44 -4.97 19.98
C ARG A 527 13.76 -6.30 20.65
N ALA A 528 14.94 -6.91 20.47
CA ALA A 528 15.32 -8.07 21.30
C ALA A 528 16.66 -7.89 21.99
N LEU A 529 16.77 -6.79 22.74
CA LEU A 529 17.86 -6.63 23.69
C LEU A 529 17.81 -7.67 24.82
N VAL A 530 16.59 -8.05 25.22
CA VAL A 530 16.32 -8.90 26.38
C VAL A 530 15.30 -9.97 26.00
N ASP A 531 15.71 -11.23 25.97
CA ASP A 531 14.83 -12.37 25.81
C ASP A 531 14.16 -12.71 27.16
N ARG A 532 12.84 -12.59 27.20
CA ARG A 532 12.02 -12.91 28.38
C ARG A 532 11.13 -14.14 28.16
N ARG A 533 11.42 -14.98 27.18
CA ARG A 533 10.55 -16.12 26.84
C ARG A 533 10.54 -17.23 27.89
N PHE A 534 11.56 -17.32 28.75
CA PHE A 534 11.72 -18.42 29.69
C PHE A 534 11.93 -17.91 31.11
N ARG A 535 11.20 -18.51 32.04
CA ARG A 535 11.30 -18.26 33.48
C ARG A 535 11.56 -19.55 34.24
N ALA A 536 12.65 -19.59 34.98
CA ALA A 536 12.94 -20.71 35.88
C ALA A 536 12.02 -20.67 37.11
N ARG A 537 11.50 -21.82 37.50
CA ARG A 537 10.66 -22.00 38.69
C ARG A 537 11.47 -22.56 39.85
N GLU A 538 11.00 -22.33 41.07
CA GLU A 538 11.63 -22.87 42.28
C GLU A 538 11.71 -24.41 42.25
N ASP A 539 10.70 -25.07 41.68
CA ASP A 539 10.59 -26.52 41.54
C ASP A 539 11.44 -27.14 40.42
N GLY A 540 12.34 -26.37 39.81
CA GLY A 540 13.19 -26.88 38.72
C GLY A 540 12.61 -26.77 37.32
N GLY A 541 11.30 -26.52 37.21
CA GLY A 541 10.64 -26.33 35.93
C GLY A 541 10.97 -25.00 35.26
N VAL A 542 10.53 -24.85 34.01
CA VAL A 542 10.60 -23.61 33.25
C VAL A 542 9.23 -23.31 32.66
N ASP A 543 8.69 -22.13 32.91
CA ASP A 543 7.54 -21.62 32.16
C ASP A 543 8.07 -20.84 30.94
N GLY A 544 7.37 -20.90 29.80
CA GLY A 544 7.78 -20.13 28.63
C GLY A 544 6.83 -20.09 27.45
N TRP A 545 7.27 -19.42 26.38
CA TRP A 545 6.47 -19.18 25.17
C TRP A 545 7.00 -19.93 23.94
N LEU A 546 6.08 -20.55 23.20
CA LEU A 546 6.31 -21.10 21.85
C LEU A 546 5.64 -20.25 20.79
N SER A 547 6.14 -20.28 19.56
CA SER A 547 5.61 -19.54 18.41
C SER A 547 4.84 -20.45 17.46
N SER A 548 3.76 -19.98 16.82
CA SER A 548 3.07 -20.72 15.75
C SER A 548 3.80 -20.68 14.40
N VAL A 549 4.78 -19.80 14.25
CA VAL A 549 5.60 -19.64 13.04
C VAL A 549 7.04 -20.04 13.33
N GLU A 550 7.68 -20.74 12.39
CA GLU A 550 9.09 -21.16 12.49
C GLU A 550 10.05 -19.99 12.32
N TRP A 551 9.61 -18.98 11.57
CA TRP A 551 10.34 -17.75 11.34
C TRP A 551 9.54 -16.58 11.92
N PRO A 552 10.21 -15.61 12.57
CA PRO A 552 9.56 -14.46 13.14
C PRO A 552 9.09 -13.51 12.03
N ASP A 553 8.00 -13.86 11.37
CA ASP A 553 7.17 -12.90 10.64
C ASP A 553 6.34 -12.16 11.70
N PRO A 554 6.48 -10.83 11.82
CA PRO A 554 5.74 -10.05 12.82
C PRO A 554 4.22 -10.09 12.63
N VAL A 555 3.71 -10.54 11.48
CA VAL A 555 2.28 -10.51 11.19
C VAL A 555 1.60 -11.85 11.50
N GLY A 556 0.71 -11.85 12.50
CA GLY A 556 -0.20 -12.98 12.75
C GLY A 556 0.40 -14.15 13.54
N GLN A 557 1.52 -13.94 14.22
CA GLN A 557 2.12 -14.92 15.12
C GLN A 557 1.21 -15.14 16.34
N ALA A 558 0.78 -16.39 16.55
CA ALA A 558 0.25 -16.82 17.84
C ALA A 558 1.41 -17.32 18.71
N SER A 559 1.26 -17.19 20.03
CA SER A 559 2.19 -17.81 20.97
C SER A 559 1.45 -18.69 21.97
N LEU A 560 2.09 -19.77 22.38
CA LEU A 560 1.53 -20.77 23.28
C LEU A 560 2.37 -20.82 24.55
N GLY A 561 1.73 -20.57 25.69
CA GLY A 561 2.35 -20.76 27.00
C GLY A 561 2.58 -22.24 27.28
N VAL A 562 3.73 -22.59 27.84
CA VAL A 562 4.07 -23.97 28.21
C VAL A 562 4.76 -24.02 29.58
N THR A 563 4.57 -25.12 30.30
CA THR A 563 5.45 -25.51 31.41
C THR A 563 6.33 -26.69 30.97
N ILE A 564 7.62 -26.55 31.16
CA ILE A 564 8.65 -27.56 30.93
C ILE A 564 9.05 -28.11 32.29
N ALA A 565 8.73 -29.37 32.56
CA ALA A 565 9.14 -30.04 33.80
C ALA A 565 10.65 -30.34 33.80
N GLU A 566 11.21 -30.66 34.97
CA GLU A 566 12.63 -31.04 35.11
C GLU A 566 13.05 -32.24 34.25
N ASP A 567 12.10 -33.12 33.90
CA ASP A 567 12.31 -34.27 33.04
C ASP A 567 12.20 -33.94 31.53
N GLY A 568 12.02 -32.67 31.19
CA GLY A 568 11.87 -32.17 29.82
C GLY A 568 10.48 -32.37 29.22
N THR A 569 9.50 -32.85 29.99
CA THR A 569 8.10 -32.93 29.54
C THR A 569 7.52 -31.53 29.36
N VAL A 570 7.02 -31.25 28.15
CA VAL A 570 6.40 -29.97 27.80
C VAL A 570 4.88 -30.08 27.90
N SER A 571 4.28 -29.27 28.76
CA SER A 571 2.84 -29.23 29.00
C SER A 571 2.27 -27.90 28.47
N PRO A 572 1.55 -27.89 27.35
CA PRO A 572 0.96 -26.67 26.81
C PRO A 572 -0.21 -26.17 27.65
N HIS A 573 -0.38 -24.86 27.73
CA HIS A 573 -1.52 -24.21 28.37
C HIS A 573 -2.63 -23.94 27.36
N ALA A 574 -3.88 -24.02 27.80
CA ALA A 574 -5.01 -23.77 26.93
C ALA A 574 -5.08 -22.28 26.56
N LEU A 575 -5.23 -21.99 25.27
CA LEU A 575 -5.54 -20.65 24.78
C LEU A 575 -7.05 -20.38 24.90
N PRO A 576 -7.46 -19.11 25.02
CA PRO A 576 -8.83 -18.70 24.78
C PRO A 576 -9.31 -19.16 23.38
N PRO A 577 -10.63 -19.36 23.19
CA PRO A 577 -11.18 -19.76 21.90
C PRO A 577 -10.94 -18.70 20.82
N ASP A 578 -10.75 -19.15 19.58
CA ASP A 578 -10.63 -18.33 18.37
C ASP A 578 -9.62 -17.17 18.45
N PRO A 579 -8.34 -17.44 18.83
CA PRO A 579 -7.32 -16.40 18.89
C PRO A 579 -7.06 -15.82 17.50
N ALA A 580 -7.14 -14.49 17.39
CA ALA A 580 -6.92 -13.77 16.14
C ALA A 580 -5.66 -12.89 16.16
N GLY A 581 -5.22 -12.46 17.34
CA GLY A 581 -3.98 -11.68 17.52
C GLY A 581 -3.52 -11.75 18.96
N MET A 582 -2.20 -11.69 19.20
CA MET A 582 -1.64 -11.80 20.55
C MET A 582 -0.30 -11.06 20.66
N ALA A 583 -0.10 -10.37 21.78
CA ALA A 583 1.19 -9.80 22.17
C ALA A 583 1.60 -10.38 23.53
N VAL A 584 2.79 -10.97 23.61
CA VAL A 584 3.33 -11.57 24.85
C VAL A 584 4.78 -11.17 25.07
N THR A 585 5.16 -11.02 26.33
CA THR A 585 6.54 -10.79 26.76
C THR A 585 6.64 -11.16 28.25
N GLY A 586 7.56 -12.05 28.60
CA GLY A 586 7.68 -12.50 29.99
C GLY A 586 6.39 -13.14 30.52
N ASP A 587 6.05 -12.85 31.77
CA ASP A 587 4.82 -13.33 32.42
C ASP A 587 3.55 -12.76 31.77
N HIS A 588 3.69 -11.72 30.94
CA HIS A 588 2.61 -10.82 30.56
C HIS A 588 2.15 -11.05 29.12
N GLY A 589 0.84 -10.95 28.89
CA GLY A 589 0.30 -11.04 27.55
C GLY A 589 -1.14 -10.61 27.41
N VAL A 590 -1.50 -10.20 26.20
CA VAL A 590 -2.87 -9.91 25.78
C VAL A 590 -3.18 -10.64 24.47
N LEU A 591 -4.38 -11.20 24.40
CA LEU A 591 -4.91 -11.94 23.26
C LEU A 591 -6.25 -11.35 22.87
N VAL A 592 -6.47 -11.17 21.58
CA VAL A 592 -7.76 -10.76 21.03
C VAL A 592 -8.34 -11.87 20.15
N THR A 593 -9.65 -12.09 20.27
CA THR A 593 -10.38 -13.03 19.42
C THR A 593 -10.90 -12.35 18.16
N ALA A 594 -11.37 -13.12 17.17
CA ALA A 594 -12.03 -12.57 15.98
C ALA A 594 -13.29 -11.76 16.34
N GLY A 595 -13.97 -12.10 17.45
CA GLY A 595 -15.10 -11.36 18.02
C GLY A 595 -14.71 -10.13 18.85
N ALA A 596 -13.41 -9.81 18.87
CA ALA A 596 -12.79 -8.71 19.58
C ALA A 596 -12.82 -8.79 21.11
N GLU A 597 -13.06 -9.97 21.66
CA GLU A 597 -12.91 -10.20 23.09
C GLU A 597 -11.43 -10.16 23.43
N LEU A 598 -11.10 -9.47 24.52
CA LEU A 598 -9.74 -9.36 25.02
C LEU A 598 -9.56 -10.31 26.19
N TYR A 599 -8.48 -11.07 26.18
CA TYR A 599 -8.01 -11.89 27.28
C TYR A 599 -6.61 -11.45 27.67
N GLU A 600 -6.27 -11.58 28.95
CA GLU A 600 -4.94 -11.26 29.46
C GLU A 600 -4.39 -12.39 30.34
N THR A 601 -3.06 -12.44 30.41
CA THR A 601 -2.29 -13.34 31.26
C THR A 601 -1.22 -12.55 32.01
N LEU A 602 -0.95 -12.98 33.24
CA LEU A 602 0.11 -12.47 34.12
C LEU A 602 1.01 -13.61 34.66
N ASP A 603 0.91 -14.80 34.06
CA ASP A 603 1.58 -16.03 34.51
C ASP A 603 2.02 -16.91 33.33
N HIS A 604 2.62 -16.31 32.28
CA HIS A 604 3.12 -17.02 31.08
C HIS A 604 2.03 -17.84 30.34
N GLY A 605 0.79 -17.37 30.35
CA GLY A 605 -0.33 -18.00 29.66
C GLY A 605 -0.90 -19.21 30.38
N ARG A 606 -0.48 -19.48 31.63
CA ARG A 606 -1.06 -20.54 32.47
C ARG A 606 -2.52 -20.28 32.75
N THR A 607 -2.89 -19.02 32.98
CA THR A 607 -4.28 -18.60 33.11
C THR A 607 -4.58 -17.39 32.23
N TRP A 608 -5.72 -17.46 31.54
CA TRP A 608 -6.26 -16.35 30.77
C TRP A 608 -7.52 -15.82 31.45
N ARG A 609 -7.61 -14.50 31.57
CA ARG A 609 -8.76 -13.81 32.19
C ARG A 609 -9.37 -12.85 31.17
N ALA A 610 -10.69 -12.77 31.16
CA ALA A 610 -11.38 -11.78 30.32
C ALA A 610 -11.00 -10.35 30.75
N ALA A 611 -10.60 -9.54 29.78
CA ALA A 611 -10.10 -8.17 29.95
C ALA A 611 -10.95 -7.13 29.17
N GLY A 612 -12.17 -7.50 28.78
CA GLY A 612 -13.09 -6.62 28.05
C GLY A 612 -13.03 -6.85 26.55
N ARG A 613 -13.07 -5.75 25.77
CA ARG A 613 -12.99 -5.78 24.31
C ARG A 613 -11.84 -4.92 23.82
N SER A 614 -11.21 -5.32 22.72
CA SER A 614 -10.05 -4.59 22.18
C SER A 614 -10.47 -3.29 21.46
N PRO A 615 -9.83 -2.14 21.74
CA PRO A 615 -10.07 -0.91 20.99
C PRO A 615 -9.45 -0.92 19.58
N VAL A 616 -8.62 -1.91 19.27
CA VAL A 616 -7.93 -2.07 17.97
C VAL A 616 -8.10 -3.50 17.42
N PRO A 617 -8.02 -3.70 16.09
CA PRO A 617 -8.19 -5.02 15.49
C PRO A 617 -6.99 -5.95 15.74
N PRO A 618 -7.12 -7.25 15.44
CA PRO A 618 -6.07 -8.25 15.68
C PRO A 618 -4.68 -7.96 15.10
N PRO A 619 -4.50 -7.36 13.90
CA PRO A 619 -3.18 -7.06 13.35
C PRO A 619 -2.41 -6.04 14.19
N SER A 620 -3.11 -5.26 15.02
CA SER A 620 -2.48 -4.31 15.94
C SER A 620 -1.78 -4.99 17.11
N PHE A 621 -2.00 -6.28 17.36
CA PHE A 621 -1.41 -7.03 18.47
C PHE A 621 0.05 -7.44 18.20
N GLN A 622 0.79 -6.52 17.58
CA GLN A 622 2.23 -6.57 17.43
C GLN A 622 2.84 -5.65 18.48
N GLY A 623 3.86 -6.11 19.19
CA GLY A 623 4.56 -5.32 20.19
C GLY A 623 4.97 -6.14 21.40
N GLY A 624 5.05 -5.48 22.56
CA GLY A 624 5.59 -6.08 23.79
C GLY A 624 4.77 -5.71 25.02
N CYS A 625 4.85 -6.55 26.03
CA CYS A 625 4.16 -6.38 27.31
C CYS A 625 5.15 -6.33 28.49
N SER A 626 4.73 -5.75 29.60
CA SER A 626 5.48 -5.71 30.85
C SER A 626 4.51 -5.66 32.04
N ALA A 627 5.03 -5.62 33.27
CA ALA A 627 4.20 -5.40 34.45
C ALA A 627 3.29 -4.15 34.37
N LEU A 628 3.63 -3.17 33.51
CA LEU A 628 2.84 -1.96 33.33
C LEU A 628 1.67 -2.10 32.34
N GLY A 629 1.70 -3.06 31.42
CA GLY A 629 0.69 -3.21 30.36
C GLY A 629 1.29 -3.71 29.05
N CYS A 630 0.74 -3.29 27.90
CA CYS A 630 1.24 -3.67 26.57
C CYS A 630 1.30 -2.48 25.60
N ALA A 631 2.42 -2.35 24.89
CA ALA A 631 2.53 -1.44 23.75
C ALA A 631 2.19 -2.23 22.48
N LEU A 632 1.10 -1.84 21.82
CA LEU A 632 0.58 -2.46 20.61
C LEU A 632 0.79 -1.52 19.41
N SER A 633 0.65 -2.01 18.18
CA SER A 633 0.64 -1.11 17.02
C SER A 633 -0.58 -0.17 17.11
N GLY A 634 -0.33 1.13 17.03
CA GLY A 634 -1.35 2.18 17.10
C GLY A 634 -1.86 2.56 18.50
N VAL A 635 -1.71 1.72 19.53
CA VAL A 635 -2.13 2.03 20.92
C VAL A 635 -1.20 1.48 22.00
N VAL A 636 -1.10 2.19 23.12
CA VAL A 636 -0.47 1.72 24.37
C VAL A 636 -1.56 1.42 25.39
N ARG A 637 -1.57 0.20 25.91
CA ARG A 637 -2.41 -0.23 27.03
C ARG A 637 -1.62 -0.12 28.33
N LEU A 638 -2.03 0.77 29.23
CA LEU A 638 -1.46 0.98 30.56
C LEU A 638 -2.39 0.38 31.64
N GLY A 639 -1.89 -0.61 32.37
CA GLY A 639 -2.63 -1.38 33.38
C GLY A 639 -3.19 -2.70 32.85
N TRP A 640 -3.68 -3.50 33.80
CA TRP A 640 -4.27 -4.83 33.59
C TRP A 640 -5.73 -4.85 34.07
N GLY A 641 -6.50 -5.85 33.65
CA GLY A 641 -7.94 -5.98 33.91
C GLY A 641 -8.82 -5.34 32.83
N ALA A 642 -10.13 -5.39 33.05
CA ALA A 642 -11.11 -4.74 32.17
C ALA A 642 -10.84 -3.22 32.11
N GLY A 643 -10.65 -2.70 30.90
CA GLY A 643 -10.31 -1.31 30.67
C GLY A 643 -11.48 -0.45 30.22
N GLU A 644 -11.35 0.87 30.40
CA GLU A 644 -12.18 1.86 29.73
C GLU A 644 -11.43 2.50 28.55
N PRO A 645 -12.10 2.78 27.42
CA PRO A 645 -13.54 2.64 27.17
C PRO A 645 -13.94 1.21 26.75
N SER A 646 -15.22 0.86 26.90
CA SER A 646 -15.79 -0.32 26.21
C SER A 646 -15.96 0.03 24.73
N PRO A 647 -15.14 -0.53 23.81
CA PRO A 647 -15.20 -0.16 22.40
C PRO A 647 -16.53 -0.58 21.77
N ALA A 648 -17.04 0.25 20.87
CA ALA A 648 -18.20 -0.05 20.05
C ALA A 648 -17.75 -0.89 18.86
N ILE A 649 -17.93 -2.21 18.98
CA ILE A 649 -17.56 -3.14 17.91
C ILE A 649 -18.86 -3.61 17.31
N ALA A 650 -19.10 -3.16 16.07
CA ALA A 650 -20.22 -3.62 15.28
C ALA A 650 -19.97 -5.09 14.96
N ALA A 651 -20.56 -5.97 15.77
CA ALA A 651 -20.71 -7.35 15.39
C ALA A 651 -21.61 -7.36 14.15
N ALA A 652 -21.25 -8.19 13.17
CA ALA A 652 -22.19 -8.59 12.13
C ALA A 652 -23.54 -8.88 12.80
N PRO A 653 -24.69 -8.44 12.25
CA PRO A 653 -25.91 -9.17 12.53
C PRO A 653 -25.61 -10.60 12.10
N GLY A 654 -25.33 -11.47 13.07
CA GLY A 654 -24.94 -12.85 12.79
C GLY A 654 -25.96 -13.39 11.79
N PRO A 655 -25.54 -14.13 10.75
CA PRO A 655 -26.48 -14.67 9.79
C PRO A 655 -27.50 -15.47 10.58
N SER A 656 -28.65 -14.86 10.85
CA SER A 656 -29.73 -15.50 11.57
C SER A 656 -30.29 -16.44 10.54
N CYS A 657 -29.70 -17.64 10.45
CA CYS A 657 -30.42 -18.81 10.00
C CYS A 657 -31.63 -18.86 10.92
N GLY A 658 -32.75 -18.30 10.45
CA GLY A 658 -33.97 -18.25 11.21
C GLY A 658 -34.24 -19.66 11.70
N ALA A 659 -34.24 -19.84 13.01
CA ALA A 659 -34.78 -21.02 13.65
C ALA A 659 -36.28 -21.00 13.36
N ALA A 660 -36.66 -21.48 12.17
CA ALA A 660 -37.98 -22.01 11.96
C ALA A 660 -38.05 -23.25 12.86
N GLU A 661 -38.82 -23.14 13.95
CA GLU A 661 -39.30 -24.27 14.73
C GLU A 661 -39.95 -25.28 13.78
N ALA A 662 -39.18 -26.28 13.35
CA ALA A 662 -39.70 -27.46 12.70
C ALA A 662 -39.88 -28.54 13.78
N SER A 663 -41.05 -28.51 14.39
CA SER A 663 -41.63 -29.69 15.02
C SER A 663 -41.85 -30.76 13.95
N HIS A 664 -40.89 -31.65 13.70
CA HIS A 664 -41.15 -32.96 13.09
C HIS A 664 -40.14 -34.01 13.57
N ALA A 665 -40.69 -35.00 14.25
CA ALA A 665 -40.03 -36.25 14.56
C ALA A 665 -39.88 -37.09 13.29
N GLY A 666 -38.71 -37.72 13.10
CA GLY A 666 -38.58 -38.93 12.30
C GLY A 666 -37.53 -38.90 11.19
N ALA A 667 -36.73 -39.96 11.20
CA ALA A 667 -35.86 -40.50 10.15
C ALA A 667 -34.42 -39.95 10.06
N ALA A 668 -33.50 -40.87 10.37
CA ALA A 668 -32.09 -40.82 10.08
C ALA A 668 -31.83 -40.86 8.56
N GLY A 669 -30.89 -40.05 8.10
CA GLY A 669 -30.37 -40.08 6.73
C GLY A 669 -29.39 -38.93 6.55
N ALA A 670 -28.11 -39.26 6.42
CA ALA A 670 -27.02 -38.32 6.23
C ALA A 670 -27.17 -37.55 4.91
N ASP A 671 -26.95 -36.23 4.96
CA ASP A 671 -26.18 -35.51 3.95
C ASP A 671 -25.73 -34.15 4.52
N THR A 672 -24.42 -33.93 4.51
CA THR A 672 -23.73 -32.71 4.90
C THR A 672 -24.07 -31.60 3.89
N ALA A 673 -25.08 -30.79 4.17
CA ALA A 673 -25.34 -29.56 3.45
C ALA A 673 -24.35 -28.47 3.89
N ALA A 674 -23.38 -28.18 3.03
CA ALA A 674 -22.50 -27.04 3.17
C ALA A 674 -23.31 -25.74 3.08
N CYS A 675 -23.32 -24.95 4.16
CA CYS A 675 -23.72 -23.54 4.11
C CYS A 675 -22.71 -22.77 3.26
N VAL A 676 -22.96 -22.68 1.95
CA VAL A 676 -22.28 -21.72 1.09
C VAL A 676 -22.81 -20.34 1.47
N GLY A 677 -22.12 -19.70 2.43
CA GLY A 677 -22.29 -18.29 2.77
C GLY A 677 -21.81 -17.41 1.63
N GLY A 678 -22.57 -17.37 0.53
CA GLY A 678 -22.43 -16.34 -0.47
C GLY A 678 -22.95 -15.03 0.12
N VAL A 679 -22.04 -14.19 0.61
CA VAL A 679 -22.33 -12.78 0.89
C VAL A 679 -23.00 -12.24 -0.36
N GLY A 680 -24.29 -11.88 -0.24
CA GLY A 680 -25.09 -11.37 -1.33
C GLY A 680 -24.39 -10.15 -1.89
N ARG A 681 -23.68 -10.33 -3.02
CA ARG A 681 -23.16 -9.23 -3.79
C ARG A 681 -24.38 -8.40 -4.16
N ILE A 682 -24.46 -7.17 -3.63
CA ILE A 682 -25.46 -6.22 -4.09
C ILE A 682 -25.14 -6.05 -5.57
N ASP A 683 -25.92 -6.68 -6.43
CA ASP A 683 -25.80 -6.56 -7.88
C ASP A 683 -26.18 -5.12 -8.23
N GLU A 684 -25.18 -4.25 -8.18
CA GLU A 684 -25.30 -2.86 -8.63
C GLU A 684 -25.86 -2.89 -10.05
N PRO A 685 -26.93 -2.13 -10.37
CA PRO A 685 -27.46 -2.09 -11.72
C PRO A 685 -26.31 -1.66 -12.64
N PRO A 686 -25.83 -2.55 -13.53
CA PRO A 686 -24.62 -2.29 -14.28
C PRO A 686 -24.84 -1.02 -15.09
N GLN A 687 -23.93 -0.05 -14.95
CA GLN A 687 -23.91 1.08 -15.87
C GLN A 687 -24.01 0.53 -17.29
N ALA A 688 -24.86 1.13 -18.12
CA ALA A 688 -25.13 0.65 -19.46
C ALA A 688 -23.86 0.78 -20.32
N LEU A 689 -23.01 -0.24 -20.30
CA LEU A 689 -21.85 -0.33 -21.18
C LEU A 689 -22.32 -0.30 -22.64
N PRO A 690 -21.64 0.44 -23.52
CA PRO A 690 -21.92 0.41 -24.95
C PRO A 690 -21.93 -1.03 -25.46
N SER A 691 -22.95 -1.39 -26.24
CA SER A 691 -23.08 -2.73 -26.79
C SER A 691 -22.34 -2.82 -28.12
N LEU A 692 -21.45 -3.80 -28.24
CA LEU A 692 -20.81 -4.19 -29.49
C LEU A 692 -21.53 -5.42 -30.03
N SER A 693 -22.15 -5.31 -31.21
CA SER A 693 -22.78 -6.45 -31.88
C SER A 693 -22.10 -6.70 -33.21
N CYS A 694 -21.63 -7.93 -33.44
CA CYS A 694 -20.93 -8.30 -34.66
C CYS A 694 -21.55 -9.58 -35.23
N ALA A 695 -21.95 -9.58 -36.51
CA ALA A 695 -22.52 -10.74 -37.17
C ALA A 695 -21.57 -11.25 -38.26
N PRO A 696 -21.34 -12.56 -38.39
CA PRO A 696 -20.44 -13.10 -39.42
C PRO A 696 -20.99 -12.95 -40.84
N ILE A 697 -20.10 -12.64 -41.80
CA ILE A 697 -20.39 -12.54 -43.24
C ILE A 697 -19.58 -13.61 -43.96
N GLU A 698 -20.17 -14.79 -44.19
CA GLU A 698 -19.57 -15.92 -44.91
C GLU A 698 -18.20 -16.42 -44.37
N LEU A 699 -18.03 -17.74 -44.28
CA LEU A 699 -16.72 -18.30 -43.93
C LEU A 699 -15.83 -18.30 -45.18
N GLN A 700 -14.85 -17.41 -45.20
CA GLN A 700 -13.79 -17.44 -46.21
C GLN A 700 -12.70 -18.41 -45.75
N ALA A 701 -12.44 -19.47 -46.52
CA ALA A 701 -11.33 -20.38 -46.26
C ALA A 701 -9.99 -19.63 -46.40
N LEU A 702 -9.09 -19.80 -45.43
CA LEU A 702 -7.87 -19.02 -45.37
C LEU A 702 -6.79 -19.46 -46.35
N ARG A 703 -5.96 -18.49 -46.75
CA ARG A 703 -4.58 -18.78 -47.18
C ARG A 703 -3.74 -19.02 -45.91
N PRO A 704 -3.07 -20.18 -45.78
CA PRO A 704 -2.18 -20.42 -44.64
C PRO A 704 -1.10 -19.34 -44.58
N ARG A 705 -0.80 -18.85 -43.36
CA ARG A 705 0.36 -18.01 -43.11
C ARG A 705 1.60 -18.79 -43.57
N ALA A 706 2.44 -18.17 -44.40
CA ALA A 706 3.65 -18.82 -44.87
C ALA A 706 4.45 -19.34 -43.66
N ALA A 707 4.72 -20.64 -43.63
CA ALA A 707 5.51 -21.23 -42.57
C ALA A 707 6.88 -20.53 -42.57
N PRO A 708 7.33 -20.04 -41.42
CA PRO A 708 8.51 -19.21 -41.39
C PRO A 708 9.76 -20.08 -41.62
N GLU A 709 10.73 -19.56 -42.37
CA GLU A 709 11.94 -20.31 -42.76
C GLU A 709 12.68 -20.86 -41.53
N ALA A 710 13.00 -22.16 -41.55
CA ALA A 710 13.68 -22.86 -40.49
C ALA A 710 15.12 -22.33 -40.32
N GLY A 711 15.52 -22.04 -39.07
CA GLY A 711 16.89 -21.62 -38.73
C GLY A 711 17.12 -20.12 -38.50
N SER A 712 16.09 -19.28 -38.62
CA SER A 712 16.17 -17.85 -38.23
C SER A 712 16.10 -17.68 -36.71
N GLU A 713 16.99 -16.84 -36.16
CA GLU A 713 16.88 -16.37 -34.78
C GLU A 713 15.70 -15.40 -34.69
N ARG A 714 14.78 -15.63 -33.75
CA ARG A 714 13.57 -14.82 -33.58
C ARG A 714 13.40 -14.41 -32.15
N TRP A 715 12.86 -13.22 -31.96
CA TRP A 715 12.33 -12.77 -30.69
C TRP A 715 11.05 -11.98 -30.93
N THR A 716 10.21 -11.94 -29.90
CA THR A 716 8.92 -11.28 -29.93
C THR A 716 8.93 -10.02 -29.08
N VAL A 717 8.24 -8.99 -29.55
CA VAL A 717 7.96 -7.79 -28.76
C VAL A 717 6.45 -7.72 -28.52
N PRO A 718 5.99 -7.75 -27.25
CA PRO A 718 4.56 -7.66 -26.97
C PRO A 718 4.03 -6.27 -27.32
N THR A 719 2.78 -6.23 -27.78
CA THR A 719 2.03 -4.99 -28.04
C THR A 719 0.92 -4.78 -27.00
N SER A 720 0.41 -3.55 -26.91
CA SER A 720 -0.68 -3.20 -25.98
C SER A 720 -2.06 -3.71 -26.42
N TYR A 721 -2.16 -4.35 -27.59
CA TYR A 721 -3.39 -4.88 -28.17
C TYR A 721 -3.30 -6.39 -28.42
N ALA A 722 -2.58 -7.10 -27.54
CA ALA A 722 -2.42 -8.55 -27.51
C ALA A 722 -1.82 -9.21 -28.77
N GLU A 723 -1.24 -8.43 -29.68
CA GLU A 723 -0.44 -8.95 -30.79
C GLU A 723 1.05 -8.98 -30.43
N THR A 724 1.82 -9.80 -31.13
CA THR A 724 3.28 -9.86 -30.98
C THR A 724 3.96 -9.44 -32.27
N LEU A 725 4.89 -8.48 -32.18
CA LEU A 725 5.82 -8.21 -33.28
C LEU A 725 6.88 -9.29 -33.28
N GLU A 726 7.11 -9.92 -34.43
CA GLU A 726 8.23 -10.85 -34.61
C GLU A 726 9.37 -10.11 -35.29
N VAL A 727 10.56 -10.14 -34.69
CA VAL A 727 11.77 -9.69 -35.36
C VAL A 727 12.61 -10.91 -35.70
N VAL A 728 13.03 -10.97 -36.96
CA VAL A 728 13.66 -12.11 -37.59
C VAL A 728 15.06 -11.69 -38.01
N ALA A 729 16.08 -12.37 -37.50
CA ALA A 729 17.41 -12.29 -38.08
C ALA A 729 17.40 -13.10 -39.38
N ASP A 730 17.49 -12.40 -40.51
CA ASP A 730 17.47 -13.04 -41.82
C ASP A 730 18.77 -13.83 -41.99
N ALA A 731 18.66 -15.01 -42.64
CA ALA A 731 19.85 -15.77 -42.98
C ALA A 731 20.78 -14.89 -43.83
N PRO A 732 22.10 -14.88 -43.56
CA PRO A 732 23.03 -14.14 -44.41
C PRO A 732 22.83 -14.61 -45.84
N ALA A 733 22.57 -13.68 -46.75
CA ALA A 733 22.38 -14.01 -48.16
C ALA A 733 23.53 -14.94 -48.58
N PRO A 734 23.24 -16.10 -49.21
CA PRO A 734 24.29 -17.05 -49.58
C PRO A 734 25.35 -16.27 -50.33
N GLY A 735 26.54 -16.19 -49.74
CA GLY A 735 27.59 -15.27 -50.19
C GLY A 735 27.72 -15.42 -51.69
N ARG A 736 27.40 -14.34 -52.42
CA ARG A 736 27.44 -14.33 -53.89
C ARG A 736 28.81 -14.90 -54.26
N ALA A 737 28.82 -16.14 -54.77
CA ALA A 737 30.06 -16.84 -55.08
C ALA A 737 30.92 -15.87 -55.88
N ALA A 738 32.17 -15.67 -55.44
CA ALA A 738 33.08 -14.73 -56.05
C ALA A 738 32.97 -14.91 -57.57
N ARG A 739 32.58 -13.84 -58.28
CA ARG A 739 32.63 -13.82 -59.74
C ARG A 739 34.03 -14.31 -60.12
N PRO A 740 34.17 -15.32 -61.00
CA PRO A 740 35.47 -15.65 -61.56
C PRO A 740 36.09 -14.36 -62.09
N ALA A 741 37.40 -14.18 -61.89
CA ALA A 741 38.14 -13.03 -62.37
C ALA A 741 37.96 -12.89 -63.88
N GLU A 742 37.02 -12.05 -64.28
CA GLU A 742 36.78 -11.68 -65.67
C GLU A 742 37.58 -10.40 -65.90
N GLU A 743 38.52 -10.55 -66.83
CA GLU A 743 39.44 -9.57 -67.44
C GLU A 743 39.24 -8.10 -67.06
N ALA A 744 40.32 -7.54 -66.51
CA ALA A 744 40.50 -6.11 -66.32
C ALA A 744 40.35 -5.36 -67.67
N PRO A 745 39.44 -4.39 -67.78
CA PRO A 745 39.49 -3.43 -68.88
C PRO A 745 40.72 -2.50 -68.71
N PRO A 746 41.34 -2.05 -69.82
CA PRO A 746 42.56 -1.28 -69.81
C PRO A 746 42.36 0.11 -69.18
N ALA A 747 43.42 0.60 -68.55
CA ALA A 747 43.52 1.88 -67.87
C ALA A 747 43.17 3.05 -68.81
N GLU A 748 42.16 3.83 -68.43
CA GLU A 748 41.82 5.11 -69.05
C GLU A 748 42.45 6.24 -68.22
N GLU A 749 43.21 7.10 -68.89
CA GLU A 749 43.97 8.21 -68.35
C GLU A 749 43.08 9.22 -67.59
N ALA A 750 43.43 9.47 -66.32
CA ALA A 750 42.90 10.59 -65.56
C ALA A 750 43.76 11.84 -65.80
N ALA A 751 43.10 12.93 -66.18
CA ALA A 751 43.65 14.28 -66.26
C ALA A 751 44.00 14.84 -64.86
N PRO A 752 44.92 15.83 -64.77
CA PRO A 752 45.47 16.28 -63.51
C PRO A 752 44.60 17.37 -62.86
N GLU A 753 44.33 17.23 -61.56
CA GLU A 753 43.76 18.29 -60.72
C GLU A 753 44.78 18.74 -59.67
N GLU A 754 44.81 20.06 -59.47
CA GLU A 754 45.83 20.88 -58.80
C GLU A 754 46.06 20.56 -57.31
N ALA A 755 47.32 20.72 -56.90
CA ALA A 755 47.73 21.08 -55.53
C ALA A 755 48.03 22.60 -55.49
N PRO A 756 48.39 23.30 -54.37
CA PRO A 756 48.66 22.91 -52.96
C PRO A 756 48.03 23.99 -51.97
N PRO A 757 48.49 24.31 -50.72
CA PRO A 757 49.68 23.85 -49.98
C PRO A 757 49.60 23.57 -48.45
N ASN A 758 50.48 22.65 -48.07
CA ASN A 758 51.44 22.61 -46.96
C ASN A 758 51.26 23.53 -45.72
N GLY A 759 51.27 22.87 -44.55
CA GLY A 759 51.82 23.36 -43.29
C GLY A 759 52.28 22.16 -42.42
N ALA A 760 53.50 22.21 -41.91
CA ALA A 760 54.34 21.05 -41.59
C ALA A 760 54.42 20.63 -40.11
N ALA A 761 55.15 19.50 -39.90
CA ALA A 761 55.83 18.97 -38.70
C ALA A 761 55.12 17.79 -38.00
N SER A 762 55.48 16.54 -38.30
CA SER A 762 56.68 15.77 -37.88
C SER A 762 56.56 15.15 -36.49
N GLY A 763 56.26 13.86 -36.45
CA GLY A 763 56.32 12.99 -35.28
C GLY A 763 56.43 11.53 -35.73
N LYS A 764 57.67 11.06 -35.91
CA LYS A 764 58.03 9.68 -36.27
C LYS A 764 57.61 8.70 -35.17
N GLY A 765 56.97 7.60 -35.55
CA GLY A 765 56.78 6.41 -34.71
C GLY A 765 56.30 5.25 -35.56
N GLY A 766 57.23 4.39 -35.99
CA GLY A 766 56.94 3.22 -36.82
C GLY A 766 56.23 2.12 -36.04
N ALA A 767 55.23 1.50 -36.66
CA ALA A 767 54.68 0.21 -36.27
C ALA A 767 54.33 -0.59 -37.54
N ALA A 768 54.68 -1.87 -37.51
CA ALA A 768 54.69 -2.83 -38.62
C ALA A 768 53.32 -3.05 -39.30
N PRO A 769 53.30 -3.51 -40.57
CA PRO A 769 52.06 -3.88 -41.26
C PRO A 769 51.50 -5.19 -40.68
N GLY A 770 50.58 -5.07 -39.73
CA GLY A 770 49.75 -6.19 -39.28
C GLY A 770 48.85 -6.66 -40.41
N LYS A 771 49.26 -7.72 -41.10
CA LYS A 771 48.42 -8.51 -42.01
C LYS A 771 47.31 -9.18 -41.20
N GLY A 772 46.15 -8.55 -41.20
CA GLY A 772 44.95 -9.07 -40.56
C GLY A 772 43.85 -8.02 -40.58
N GLY A 773 43.48 -7.53 -41.76
CA GLY A 773 42.28 -6.70 -41.89
C GLY A 773 41.11 -7.45 -41.25
N PRO A 774 40.33 -6.83 -40.34
CA PRO A 774 39.18 -7.50 -39.75
C PRO A 774 38.31 -8.02 -40.89
N LYS A 775 38.10 -9.34 -40.94
CA LYS A 775 37.07 -9.90 -41.82
C LYS A 775 35.80 -9.13 -41.50
N ALA A 776 35.32 -8.33 -42.45
CA ALA A 776 34.06 -7.63 -42.32
C ALA A 776 33.02 -8.69 -41.92
N ALA A 777 32.57 -8.66 -40.67
CA ALA A 777 31.56 -9.58 -40.20
C ALA A 777 30.37 -9.41 -41.14
N ALA A 778 29.89 -10.54 -41.70
CA ALA A 778 28.74 -10.50 -42.59
C ALA A 778 27.61 -9.74 -41.89
N LEU A 779 27.20 -8.60 -42.47
CA LEU A 779 26.10 -7.80 -41.98
C LEU A 779 24.85 -8.69 -41.98
N ARG A 780 24.43 -9.13 -40.78
CA ARG A 780 23.15 -9.82 -40.63
C ARG A 780 22.05 -8.80 -40.86
N THR A 781 21.23 -9.03 -41.88
CA THR A 781 20.02 -8.24 -42.11
C THR A 781 18.95 -8.68 -41.14
N HIS A 782 18.14 -7.74 -40.66
CA HIS A 782 17.02 -8.03 -39.77
C HIS A 782 15.73 -7.57 -40.45
N SER A 783 14.68 -8.37 -40.31
CA SER A 783 13.33 -8.06 -40.77
C SER A 783 12.37 -8.02 -39.58
N VAL A 784 11.41 -7.10 -39.58
CA VAL A 784 10.29 -7.10 -38.63
C VAL A 784 9.03 -7.50 -39.36
N LEU A 785 8.29 -8.47 -38.81
CA LEU A 785 6.94 -8.79 -39.23
C LEU A 785 5.98 -7.90 -38.44
N TYR A 786 5.48 -6.88 -39.11
CA TYR A 786 4.59 -5.87 -38.56
C TYR A 786 3.16 -6.13 -39.03
N LEU A 787 2.23 -6.35 -38.10
CA LEU A 787 0.80 -6.34 -38.39
C LEU A 787 0.24 -4.97 -37.99
N PRO A 788 -0.18 -4.13 -38.95
CA PRO A 788 -0.75 -2.84 -38.63
C PRO A 788 -2.00 -2.98 -37.74
N PRO A 789 -2.14 -2.17 -36.68
CA PRO A 789 -3.38 -2.10 -35.92
C PRO A 789 -4.56 -1.79 -36.83
N PHE A 790 -5.71 -2.39 -36.54
CA PHE A 790 -6.96 -2.21 -37.29
C PHE A 790 -6.96 -2.71 -38.74
N ASP A 791 -5.94 -3.47 -39.18
CA ASP A 791 -6.00 -4.12 -40.49
C ASP A 791 -6.97 -5.32 -40.47
N LEU A 792 -8.05 -5.20 -41.24
CA LEU A 792 -9.07 -6.25 -41.39
C LEU A 792 -8.58 -7.44 -42.20
N ARG A 793 -7.51 -7.29 -43.01
CA ARG A 793 -6.96 -8.37 -43.83
C ARG A 793 -6.01 -9.27 -43.05
N GLY A 794 -5.32 -8.70 -42.06
CA GLY A 794 -4.33 -9.42 -41.26
C GLY A 794 -3.06 -9.76 -42.05
N GLU A 795 -2.71 -8.93 -43.02
CA GLU A 795 -1.51 -9.14 -43.84
C GLU A 795 -0.29 -8.59 -43.08
N ALA A 796 0.63 -9.49 -42.69
CA ALA A 796 1.88 -9.08 -42.06
C ALA A 796 2.80 -8.40 -43.09
N LEU A 797 3.23 -7.19 -42.79
CA LEU A 797 4.24 -6.46 -43.55
C LEU A 797 5.63 -6.89 -43.07
N ARG A 798 6.47 -7.39 -43.99
CA ARG A 798 7.89 -7.63 -43.71
C ARG A 798 8.68 -6.36 -43.99
N LEU A 799 9.13 -5.69 -42.94
CA LEU A 799 9.85 -4.43 -43.00
C LEU A 799 11.35 -4.65 -42.74
N ASN A 800 12.22 -3.98 -43.51
CA ASN A 800 13.67 -4.05 -43.31
C ASN A 800 14.05 -3.26 -42.04
N ALA A 801 14.62 -3.95 -41.05
CA ALA A 801 15.09 -3.39 -39.79
C ALA A 801 16.60 -3.60 -39.59
N THR A 802 17.37 -3.72 -40.68
CA THR A 802 18.82 -4.00 -40.65
C THR A 802 19.61 -2.93 -39.90
N GLU A 803 19.17 -1.67 -39.94
CA GLU A 803 19.81 -0.56 -39.21
C GLU A 803 19.66 -0.67 -37.69
N LEU A 804 18.82 -1.59 -37.20
CA LEU A 804 18.70 -1.87 -35.78
C LEU A 804 19.96 -2.62 -35.33
N ALA A 805 20.90 -1.89 -34.73
CA ALA A 805 22.07 -2.47 -34.08
C ALA A 805 21.65 -3.20 -32.79
N LEU A 806 20.90 -4.29 -32.89
CA LEU A 806 20.66 -5.22 -31.79
C LEU A 806 21.94 -6.01 -31.53
N ARG A 807 22.90 -5.31 -30.92
CA ARG A 807 24.17 -5.89 -30.50
C ARG A 807 23.91 -6.76 -29.27
N GLY A 808 23.63 -8.05 -29.49
CA GLY A 808 23.69 -9.09 -28.46
C GLY A 808 22.37 -9.83 -28.22
N GLY A 809 22.40 -11.16 -28.33
CA GLY A 809 21.26 -12.08 -28.19
C GLY A 809 20.61 -12.14 -26.79
N HIS A 810 20.93 -11.21 -25.88
CA HIS A 810 20.32 -11.11 -24.55
C HIS A 810 19.61 -9.77 -24.29
N GLY A 811 19.91 -8.71 -25.05
CA GLY A 811 19.25 -7.39 -24.92
C GLY A 811 17.83 -7.33 -25.51
N GLY A 812 17.45 -8.31 -26.35
CA GLY A 812 16.13 -8.37 -26.97
C GLY A 812 14.97 -8.76 -26.04
N LYS A 813 15.25 -9.27 -24.83
CA LYS A 813 14.21 -9.75 -23.90
C LYS A 813 13.40 -8.64 -23.22
N ARG A 814 13.84 -7.37 -23.30
CA ARG A 814 13.17 -6.22 -22.67
C ARG A 814 12.69 -5.21 -23.71
N GLY A 815 11.99 -5.70 -24.72
CA GLY A 815 11.38 -4.88 -25.77
C GLY A 815 10.05 -4.27 -25.35
N ALA A 816 9.81 -3.07 -25.83
CA ALA A 816 8.61 -2.29 -25.56
C ALA A 816 8.01 -1.79 -26.88
N SER A 817 6.69 -1.78 -27.05
CA SER A 817 6.05 -1.07 -28.17
C SER A 817 5.03 -0.03 -27.68
N ILE A 818 4.92 1.07 -28.43
CA ILE A 818 3.98 2.18 -28.23
C ILE A 818 3.21 2.40 -29.55
N PRO A 819 1.88 2.27 -29.60
CA PRO A 819 1.10 2.65 -30.77
C PRO A 819 1.09 4.18 -30.95
N LEU A 820 1.23 4.63 -32.20
CA LEU A 820 1.34 6.04 -32.56
C LEU A 820 0.23 6.42 -33.55
N LEU A 821 -0.47 7.53 -33.27
CA LEU A 821 -1.51 8.06 -34.14
C LEU A 821 -0.98 9.17 -35.05
N ALA A 822 -1.09 9.00 -36.36
CA ALA A 822 -0.87 10.06 -37.33
C ALA A 822 -2.09 10.99 -37.42
N ALA A 823 -1.88 12.25 -37.84
CA ALA A 823 -2.99 13.19 -38.09
C ALA A 823 -3.98 12.66 -39.16
N SER A 824 -3.50 11.84 -40.10
CA SER A 824 -4.32 11.15 -41.11
C SER A 824 -5.26 10.08 -40.52
N GLY A 825 -5.03 9.64 -39.28
CA GLY A 825 -5.69 8.49 -38.67
C GLY A 825 -4.98 7.16 -38.94
N GLU A 826 -3.81 7.17 -39.60
CA GLU A 826 -2.94 6.00 -39.70
C GLU A 826 -2.27 5.69 -38.37
N VAL A 827 -1.97 4.42 -38.14
CA VAL A 827 -1.32 3.94 -36.91
C VAL A 827 0.06 3.36 -37.22
N GLY A 828 1.06 3.85 -36.50
CA GLY A 828 2.41 3.29 -36.46
C GLY A 828 2.74 2.68 -35.10
N LEU A 829 3.97 2.19 -34.93
CA LEU A 829 4.50 1.72 -33.65
C LEU A 829 5.90 2.30 -33.42
N LEU A 830 6.17 2.77 -32.21
CA LEU A 830 7.53 2.97 -31.73
C LEU A 830 7.94 1.76 -30.89
N VAL A 831 8.99 1.06 -31.32
CA VAL A 831 9.59 -0.04 -30.55
C VAL A 831 10.80 0.51 -29.82
N LEU A 832 10.81 0.39 -28.49
CA LEU A 832 11.96 0.73 -27.64
C LEU A 832 12.70 -0.56 -27.27
N ALA A 833 14.01 -0.59 -27.55
CA ALA A 833 14.91 -1.67 -27.16
C ALA A 833 16.18 -1.08 -26.51
N GLU A 834 16.92 -1.91 -25.80
CA GLU A 834 18.14 -1.49 -25.06
C GLU A 834 19.19 -0.84 -25.99
N GLY A 835 19.33 -1.36 -27.21
CA GLY A 835 20.32 -0.90 -28.19
C GLY A 835 19.85 0.20 -29.14
N GLY A 836 18.58 0.59 -29.11
CA GLY A 836 18.01 1.47 -30.14
C GLY A 836 16.49 1.52 -30.13
N GLU A 837 15.95 2.42 -30.92
CA GLU A 837 14.51 2.55 -31.14
C GLU A 837 14.19 2.31 -32.61
N LEU A 838 12.98 1.80 -32.88
CA LEU A 838 12.51 1.52 -34.23
C LEU A 838 11.12 2.09 -34.43
N LEU A 839 10.99 3.02 -35.37
CA LEU A 839 9.71 3.55 -35.80
C LEU A 839 9.18 2.70 -36.95
N LEU A 840 8.07 2.00 -36.73
CA LEU A 840 7.36 1.19 -37.70
C LEU A 840 6.12 1.94 -38.19
N GLY A 841 5.88 1.93 -39.50
CA GLY A 841 4.65 2.43 -40.09
C GLY A 841 4.40 1.83 -41.47
N PRO A 842 3.29 2.22 -42.12
CA PRO A 842 2.97 1.75 -43.48
C PRO A 842 4.06 2.08 -44.51
N GLN A 843 4.88 3.11 -44.25
CA GLN A 843 5.95 3.55 -45.15
C GLN A 843 7.28 2.80 -44.97
N GLY A 844 7.42 1.97 -43.94
CA GLY A 844 8.66 1.25 -43.66
C GLY A 844 9.02 1.23 -42.17
N ALA A 845 10.23 0.76 -41.89
CA ALA A 845 10.85 0.80 -40.58
C ALA A 845 12.05 1.76 -40.59
N ARG A 846 12.21 2.57 -39.54
CA ARG A 846 13.29 3.57 -39.44
C ARG A 846 13.92 3.52 -38.06
N ALA A 847 15.24 3.34 -38.00
CA ALA A 847 15.99 3.35 -36.75
C ALA A 847 16.07 4.76 -36.16
N LEU A 848 15.96 4.86 -34.85
CA LEU A 848 16.08 6.08 -34.05
C LEU A 848 17.10 5.87 -32.92
N PRO A 849 17.80 6.93 -32.48
CA PRO A 849 18.77 6.83 -31.39
C PRO A 849 18.07 6.64 -30.03
N ALA A 850 18.48 5.64 -29.23
CA ALA A 850 17.83 5.25 -27.96
C ALA A 850 17.71 6.37 -26.90
N PHE A 851 16.50 6.85 -26.58
CA PHE A 851 16.25 7.95 -25.65
C PHE A 851 16.66 7.63 -24.19
N GLU A 852 17.91 7.98 -23.82
CA GLU A 852 18.60 7.76 -22.53
C GLU A 852 18.54 6.31 -21.96
N PRO A 853 19.52 5.84 -21.18
CA PRO A 853 19.47 4.49 -20.61
C PRO A 853 18.38 4.41 -19.52
N ARG A 854 17.17 4.03 -19.93
CA ARG A 854 16.01 3.86 -19.06
C ARG A 854 16.14 2.59 -18.22
N ARG A 855 16.30 2.70 -16.90
CA ARG A 855 16.34 1.54 -15.99
C ARG A 855 14.97 0.90 -15.70
N SER A 856 13.83 1.51 -16.06
CA SER A 856 12.54 1.18 -15.40
C SER A 856 11.33 0.86 -16.29
N TYR A 857 11.44 0.71 -17.62
CA TYR A 857 10.26 0.41 -18.47
C TYR A 857 9.73 -1.03 -18.40
N ALA A 858 10.42 -1.92 -17.66
CA ALA A 858 10.14 -3.35 -17.63
C ALA A 858 9.03 -3.76 -16.63
N ASP A 859 8.76 -2.98 -15.58
CA ASP A 859 7.92 -3.42 -14.45
C ASP A 859 6.48 -2.87 -14.45
N THR A 860 6.08 -2.09 -15.44
CA THR A 860 4.71 -1.53 -15.49
C THR A 860 3.83 -2.31 -16.46
N ALA A 861 2.73 -2.85 -15.92
CA ALA A 861 1.62 -3.52 -16.58
C ALA A 861 1.26 -3.00 -18.01
N PRO A 862 0.68 -3.86 -18.88
CA PRO A 862 0.43 -3.57 -20.28
C PRO A 862 -0.59 -2.44 -20.45
N GLY A 863 -0.09 -1.24 -20.74
CA GLY A 863 -0.93 -0.06 -20.93
C GLY A 863 -0.12 1.18 -21.25
N ARG A 864 0.91 1.05 -22.10
CA ARG A 864 1.70 2.21 -22.54
C ARG A 864 0.77 3.19 -23.25
N ALA A 865 0.76 4.43 -22.74
CA ALA A 865 0.04 5.55 -23.31
C ALA A 865 0.34 5.67 -24.81
N PRO A 866 -0.67 5.54 -25.69
CA PRO A 866 -0.46 5.76 -27.11
C PRO A 866 0.07 7.17 -27.39
N GLY A 867 0.98 7.27 -28.36
CA GLY A 867 1.64 8.51 -28.77
C GLY A 867 1.12 9.07 -30.10
N LEU A 868 1.81 10.08 -30.63
CA LEU A 868 1.53 10.68 -31.94
C LEU A 868 2.66 10.42 -32.92
N LEU A 869 2.30 10.17 -34.18
CA LEU A 869 3.22 10.19 -35.31
C LEU A 869 3.23 11.60 -35.90
N LEU A 870 4.33 12.34 -35.71
CA LEU A 870 4.47 13.73 -36.17
C LEU A 870 4.89 13.83 -37.64
N GLY A 871 5.38 12.73 -38.22
CA GLY A 871 5.83 12.64 -39.61
C GLY A 871 6.78 11.46 -39.83
N PRO A 872 7.39 11.34 -41.01
CA PRO A 872 8.34 10.27 -41.32
C PRO A 872 9.57 10.35 -40.40
N GLY A 873 9.67 9.47 -39.42
CA GLY A 873 10.79 9.43 -38.46
C GLY A 873 10.63 10.28 -37.21
N ARG A 874 9.45 10.86 -36.94
CA ARG A 874 9.23 11.66 -35.73
C ARG A 874 8.03 11.15 -34.95
N ALA A 875 8.24 10.86 -33.67
CA ALA A 875 7.18 10.44 -32.76
C ALA A 875 7.16 11.32 -31.52
N LEU A 876 5.96 11.53 -30.97
CA LEU A 876 5.73 12.16 -29.68
C LEU A 876 5.13 11.10 -28.76
N VAL A 877 5.70 10.89 -27.58
CA VAL A 877 5.17 9.91 -26.61
C VAL A 877 5.10 10.52 -25.22
N LEU A 878 4.24 9.94 -24.39
CA LEU A 878 4.22 10.18 -22.95
C LEU A 878 5.17 9.18 -22.29
N GLY A 879 6.27 9.68 -21.73
CA GLY A 879 7.22 8.92 -20.94
C GLY A 879 7.25 9.36 -19.49
N GLU A 880 8.24 8.85 -18.76
CA GLU A 880 8.45 9.13 -17.35
C GLU A 880 9.87 9.65 -17.12
N LEU A 881 9.99 10.85 -16.55
CA LEU A 881 11.26 11.43 -16.12
C LEU A 881 11.18 11.80 -14.64
N ARG A 882 12.05 11.18 -13.82
CA ARG A 882 12.10 11.40 -12.36
C ARG A 882 10.73 11.23 -11.68
N ARG A 883 10.05 10.12 -11.97
CA ARG A 883 8.68 9.83 -11.49
C ARG A 883 7.61 10.81 -11.95
N ARG A 884 7.84 11.65 -12.96
CA ARG A 884 6.81 12.55 -13.50
C ARG A 884 6.53 12.24 -14.94
N VAL A 885 5.28 12.48 -15.36
CA VAL A 885 4.93 12.28 -16.77
C VAL A 885 5.54 13.40 -17.60
N ALA A 886 6.25 13.00 -18.65
CA ALA A 886 6.94 13.89 -19.56
C ALA A 886 6.54 13.60 -21.00
N VAL A 887 6.57 14.62 -21.84
CA VAL A 887 6.46 14.47 -23.29
C VAL A 887 7.86 14.36 -23.87
N GLU A 888 8.06 13.28 -24.62
CA GLU A 888 9.32 12.91 -25.24
C GLU A 888 9.16 12.97 -26.76
N GLU A 889 10.05 13.69 -27.42
CA GLU A 889 10.10 13.78 -28.89
C GLU A 889 11.23 12.88 -29.39
N HIS A 890 10.86 11.84 -30.15
CA HIS A 890 11.78 10.86 -30.73
C HIS A 890 12.06 11.23 -32.18
N THR A 891 13.30 11.61 -32.47
CA THR A 891 13.73 12.10 -33.80
C THR A 891 15.10 11.53 -34.18
N PRO A 892 15.49 11.56 -35.48
CA PRO A 892 16.84 11.21 -35.90
C PRO A 892 17.90 12.24 -35.47
N GLU A 893 17.47 13.49 -35.21
CA GLU A 893 18.30 14.64 -34.84
C GLU A 893 18.74 14.65 -33.36
N PRO A 894 19.72 15.51 -32.98
CA PRO A 894 20.14 15.67 -31.60
C PRO A 894 18.97 15.91 -30.64
N ARG A 895 19.00 15.21 -29.51
CA ARG A 895 17.86 15.06 -28.62
C ARG A 895 17.45 16.38 -27.99
N ARG A 896 16.14 16.60 -27.96
CA ARG A 896 15.52 17.58 -27.06
C ARG A 896 15.29 16.93 -25.70
N PRO A 897 15.50 17.66 -24.59
CA PRO A 897 15.19 17.15 -23.26
C PRO A 897 13.68 16.86 -23.14
N ALA A 898 13.32 15.82 -22.38
CA ALA A 898 11.92 15.53 -22.07
C ALA A 898 11.30 16.73 -21.34
N ARG A 899 10.04 17.04 -21.64
CA ARG A 899 9.32 18.18 -21.05
C ARG A 899 8.28 17.66 -20.07
N LEU A 900 8.35 18.08 -18.81
CA LEU A 900 7.41 17.64 -17.78
C LEU A 900 6.00 18.18 -18.09
N VAL A 901 5.00 17.31 -18.07
CA VAL A 901 3.61 17.66 -18.41
C VAL A 901 2.67 17.48 -17.22
N ALA A 902 2.94 16.50 -16.34
CA ALA A 902 2.04 16.18 -15.24
C ALA A 902 2.74 16.02 -13.88
N LEU A 903 1.91 15.81 -12.85
CA LEU A 903 2.31 15.50 -11.48
C LEU A 903 3.12 14.18 -11.37
N ASP A 904 3.48 13.83 -10.14
CA ASP A 904 4.18 12.58 -9.85
C ASP A 904 3.34 11.36 -10.29
N ARG A 905 4.00 10.31 -10.76
CA ARG A 905 3.41 9.06 -11.20
C ARG A 905 2.68 8.37 -10.06
N GLU A 906 3.20 8.45 -8.84
CA GLU A 906 2.54 7.87 -7.67
C GLU A 906 1.18 8.52 -7.41
N GLU A 907 1.07 9.81 -7.71
CA GLU A 907 -0.16 10.61 -7.61
C GLU A 907 -1.16 10.31 -8.73
N LEU A 908 -0.69 9.88 -9.91
CA LEU A 908 -1.50 9.56 -11.09
C LEU A 908 -1.89 8.09 -11.22
N ARG A 909 -1.50 7.22 -10.26
CA ARG A 909 -1.77 5.77 -10.30
C ARG A 909 -3.24 5.49 -10.67
N GLY A 910 -3.42 4.85 -11.83
CA GLY A 910 -4.73 4.43 -12.33
C GLY A 910 -5.41 5.35 -13.35
N ARG A 911 -4.85 6.53 -13.67
CA ARG A 911 -5.42 7.43 -14.68
C ARG A 911 -4.66 7.33 -16.02
N PRO A 912 -5.16 6.55 -16.99
CA PRO A 912 -4.54 6.49 -18.30
C PRO A 912 -4.55 7.86 -18.97
N MET A 913 -3.41 8.23 -19.57
CA MET A 913 -3.30 9.38 -20.44
C MET A 913 -2.91 8.93 -21.84
N THR A 914 -3.32 9.66 -22.85
CA THR A 914 -2.89 9.43 -24.23
C THR A 914 -2.76 10.74 -24.98
N LEU A 915 -1.89 10.77 -25.98
CA LEU A 915 -1.81 11.91 -26.88
C LEU A 915 -2.89 11.84 -27.95
N ALA A 916 -3.39 13.00 -28.36
CA ALA A 916 -4.41 13.12 -29.40
C ALA A 916 -4.15 14.27 -30.36
N TRP A 917 -4.75 14.17 -31.54
CA TRP A 917 -4.87 15.24 -32.53
C TRP A 917 -6.26 15.85 -32.47
N ARG A 918 -6.37 17.15 -32.32
CA ARG A 918 -7.63 17.86 -32.54
C ARG A 918 -7.89 18.00 -34.04
N ASP A 919 -9.15 18.11 -34.45
CA ASP A 919 -9.54 18.25 -35.87
C ASP A 919 -8.84 19.40 -36.62
N ASP A 920 -8.35 20.41 -35.92
CA ASP A 920 -7.58 21.54 -36.48
C ASP A 920 -6.06 21.30 -36.54
N GLY A 921 -5.60 20.11 -36.17
CA GLY A 921 -4.18 19.71 -36.21
C GLY A 921 -3.40 20.04 -34.94
N GLU A 922 -4.06 20.53 -33.88
CA GLU A 922 -3.38 20.74 -32.60
C GLU A 922 -3.14 19.42 -31.86
N ALA A 923 -1.97 19.31 -31.22
CA ALA A 923 -1.64 18.18 -30.36
C ALA A 923 -2.16 18.44 -28.94
N GLY A 924 -2.56 17.39 -28.24
CA GLY A 924 -3.04 17.49 -26.87
C GLY A 924 -2.91 16.19 -26.12
N VAL A 925 -3.27 16.24 -24.84
CA VAL A 925 -3.29 15.10 -23.93
C VAL A 925 -4.74 14.86 -23.52
N LEU A 926 -5.21 13.62 -23.68
CA LEU A 926 -6.45 13.13 -23.10
C LEU A 926 -6.13 12.50 -21.76
N VAL A 927 -6.92 12.86 -20.76
CA VAL A 927 -6.92 12.26 -19.43
C VAL A 927 -8.18 11.42 -19.32
N LEU A 928 -8.00 10.14 -19.06
CA LEU A 928 -9.07 9.16 -19.01
C LEU A 928 -9.26 8.76 -17.54
N ASP A 929 -10.41 9.10 -16.97
CA ASP A 929 -10.75 8.76 -15.59
C ASP A 929 -11.43 7.37 -15.56
N GLY A 930 -10.72 6.40 -14.99
CA GLY A 930 -11.19 5.03 -14.75
C GLY A 930 -11.03 4.02 -15.87
N SER A 931 -11.13 2.73 -15.52
CA SER A 931 -10.92 1.62 -16.45
C SER A 931 -12.08 1.45 -17.45
N ALA A 932 -13.27 1.97 -17.13
CA ALA A 932 -14.43 2.03 -18.02
C ALA A 932 -14.54 3.35 -18.80
N LEU A 933 -13.54 4.23 -18.69
CA LEU A 933 -13.44 5.51 -19.41
C LEU A 933 -14.64 6.44 -19.20
N GLU A 934 -15.21 6.49 -17.99
CA GLU A 934 -16.47 7.20 -17.74
C GLU A 934 -16.38 8.70 -18.03
N ILE A 935 -15.30 9.36 -17.60
CA ILE A 935 -15.04 10.77 -17.84
C ILE A 935 -13.73 10.89 -18.62
N ALA A 936 -13.71 11.76 -19.62
CA ALA A 936 -12.49 12.17 -20.27
C ALA A 936 -12.37 13.70 -20.27
N GLY A 937 -11.15 14.18 -20.09
CA GLY A 937 -10.77 15.56 -20.30
C GLY A 937 -9.70 15.66 -21.38
N ALA A 938 -9.61 16.80 -22.06
CA ALA A 938 -8.51 17.06 -22.99
C ALA A 938 -7.90 18.43 -22.77
N ALA A 939 -6.56 18.48 -22.86
CA ALA A 939 -5.76 19.68 -22.77
C ALA A 939 -4.92 19.84 -24.05
N VAL A 940 -4.91 21.04 -24.63
CA VAL A 940 -3.98 21.37 -25.73
C VAL A 940 -2.55 21.37 -25.17
N LEU A 941 -1.61 20.78 -25.88
CA LEU A 941 -0.20 20.80 -25.49
C LEU A 941 0.50 22.00 -26.13
N ASP A 942 1.08 22.89 -25.34
CA ASP A 942 1.92 23.96 -25.88
C ASP A 942 3.16 23.35 -26.54
N ARG A 943 3.29 23.55 -27.87
CA ARG A 943 4.40 23.04 -28.66
C ARG A 943 5.75 23.56 -28.20
N MET A 944 5.81 24.77 -27.63
CA MET A 944 7.06 25.39 -27.19
C MET A 944 7.36 25.08 -25.73
N GLY A 945 6.42 25.36 -24.82
CA GLY A 945 6.61 25.18 -23.37
C GLY A 945 6.46 23.74 -22.87
N GLY A 946 5.80 22.86 -23.62
CA GLY A 946 5.47 21.50 -23.17
C GLY A 946 4.47 21.47 -22.01
N THR A 947 3.80 22.58 -21.72
CA THR A 947 2.76 22.68 -20.69
C THR A 947 1.40 22.34 -21.26
N ALA A 948 0.56 21.67 -20.47
CA ALA A 948 -0.82 21.40 -20.84
C ALA A 948 -1.72 22.63 -20.58
N GLY A 949 -2.51 23.00 -21.59
CA GLY A 949 -3.58 24.00 -21.54
C GLY A 949 -4.82 23.51 -20.81
N GLU A 950 -5.84 24.35 -20.58
CA GLU A 950 -7.01 24.05 -19.73
C GLU A 950 -7.65 22.70 -20.09
N VAL A 951 -7.94 21.87 -19.09
CA VAL A 951 -8.64 20.60 -19.32
C VAL A 951 -10.10 20.92 -19.62
N VAL A 952 -10.51 20.62 -20.85
CA VAL A 952 -11.88 20.73 -21.31
C VAL A 952 -12.56 19.37 -21.14
N ALA A 953 -13.73 19.35 -20.51
CA ALA A 953 -14.56 18.15 -20.43
C ALA A 953 -14.97 17.64 -21.80
N LEU A 954 -14.86 16.32 -21.98
CA LEU A 954 -15.36 15.59 -23.14
C LEU A 954 -16.57 14.74 -22.76
N ALA A 955 -17.28 14.23 -23.77
CA ALA A 955 -18.44 13.39 -23.55
C ALA A 955 -18.08 12.08 -22.81
N PRO A 956 -18.97 11.54 -21.98
CA PRO A 956 -18.70 10.28 -21.30
C PRO A 956 -18.69 9.10 -22.29
N TRP A 957 -17.92 8.05 -21.99
CA TRP A 957 -17.81 6.86 -22.87
C TRP A 957 -19.14 6.16 -23.14
N ALA A 958 -20.13 6.28 -22.24
CA ALA A 958 -21.49 5.78 -22.47
C ALA A 958 -22.17 6.39 -23.73
N THR A 959 -21.68 7.51 -24.25
CA THR A 959 -22.16 8.13 -25.51
C THR A 959 -21.55 7.53 -26.77
N LEU A 960 -20.73 6.47 -26.64
CA LEU A 960 -20.04 5.81 -27.74
C LEU A 960 -21.02 5.39 -28.85
N THR A 961 -20.74 5.84 -30.07
CA THR A 961 -21.44 5.44 -31.28
C THR A 961 -20.44 5.23 -32.43
N ALA A 962 -20.88 4.60 -33.51
CA ALA A 962 -20.05 4.39 -34.69
C ALA A 962 -19.65 5.72 -35.34
N ALA A 963 -18.41 5.85 -35.80
CA ALA A 963 -17.96 7.04 -36.53
C ALA A 963 -18.71 7.28 -37.87
N SER A 964 -19.41 6.27 -38.38
CA SER A 964 -20.31 6.37 -39.55
C SER A 964 -21.66 7.06 -39.23
N ASP A 965 -21.98 7.31 -37.96
CA ASP A 965 -23.16 8.09 -37.55
C ASP A 965 -23.07 9.53 -38.10
N ALA A 966 -24.18 10.06 -38.61
CA ALA A 966 -24.24 11.41 -39.17
C ALA A 966 -23.86 12.49 -38.14
N ARG A 967 -24.20 12.29 -36.86
CA ARG A 967 -23.85 13.17 -35.75
C ARG A 967 -22.35 13.17 -35.48
N CYS A 968 -21.70 12.01 -35.65
CA CYS A 968 -20.24 11.92 -35.58
C CYS A 968 -19.57 12.69 -36.73
N ARG A 969 -20.06 12.55 -37.96
CA ARG A 969 -19.54 13.29 -39.12
C ARG A 969 -19.70 14.80 -39.00
N ALA A 970 -20.76 15.27 -38.36
CA ALA A 970 -21.03 16.69 -38.15
C ALA A 970 -20.21 17.31 -37.01
N GLN A 971 -19.58 16.49 -36.16
CA GLN A 971 -18.79 16.94 -35.03
C GLN A 971 -17.53 17.68 -35.51
N LYS A 972 -17.23 18.82 -34.87
CA LYS A 972 -16.03 19.64 -35.13
C LYS A 972 -15.24 19.83 -33.84
N GLY A 973 -13.94 20.05 -33.98
CA GLY A 973 -13.05 20.32 -32.83
C GLY A 973 -12.93 19.11 -31.89
N ALA A 974 -13.22 17.91 -32.37
CA ALA A 974 -13.04 16.68 -31.62
C ALA A 974 -11.56 16.27 -31.61
N TRP A 975 -11.22 15.44 -30.64
CA TRP A 975 -9.90 14.87 -30.44
C TRP A 975 -9.87 13.45 -31.00
N ARG A 976 -9.05 13.22 -32.02
CA ARG A 976 -8.72 11.88 -32.49
C ARG A 976 -7.59 11.30 -31.66
N ALA A 977 -7.81 10.15 -31.04
CA ALA A 977 -6.86 9.50 -30.15
C ALA A 977 -6.83 7.99 -30.36
N LEU A 978 -5.73 7.36 -29.91
CA LEU A 978 -5.68 5.93 -29.67
C LEU A 978 -5.84 5.71 -28.17
N VAL A 979 -6.78 4.85 -27.79
CA VAL A 979 -7.08 4.57 -26.39
C VAL A 979 -6.82 3.10 -26.12
N ALA A 980 -5.82 2.83 -25.29
CA ALA A 980 -5.66 1.50 -24.70
C ALA A 980 -6.78 1.31 -23.67
N LEU A 981 -7.49 0.19 -23.74
CA LEU A 981 -8.64 -0.09 -22.88
C LEU A 981 -8.67 -1.56 -22.45
N ASP A 982 -9.39 -1.82 -21.37
CA ASP A 982 -9.81 -3.16 -20.95
C ASP A 982 -11.20 -3.43 -21.59
N PRO A 983 -11.28 -4.23 -22.67
CA PRO A 983 -12.51 -4.44 -23.42
C PRO A 983 -13.66 -5.00 -22.59
N GLU A 984 -13.38 -5.89 -21.63
CA GLU A 984 -14.41 -6.50 -20.77
C GLU A 984 -15.10 -5.46 -19.86
N ARG A 985 -14.38 -4.38 -19.53
CA ARG A 985 -14.90 -3.28 -18.70
C ARG A 985 -15.44 -2.11 -19.51
N ALA A 986 -15.00 -1.94 -20.75
CA ALA A 986 -15.36 -0.81 -21.60
C ALA A 986 -16.53 -1.11 -22.54
N LEU A 987 -16.80 -2.38 -22.85
CA LEU A 987 -17.79 -2.79 -23.86
C LEU A 987 -18.56 -4.02 -23.40
N ARG A 988 -19.83 -4.10 -23.80
CA ARG A 988 -20.63 -5.32 -23.70
C ARG A 988 -20.73 -5.99 -25.06
N LEU A 989 -20.11 -7.17 -25.22
CA LEU A 989 -20.27 -7.96 -26.44
C LEU A 989 -21.67 -8.61 -26.47
N ASP A 990 -22.40 -8.42 -27.57
CA ASP A 990 -23.66 -9.10 -27.83
C ASP A 990 -23.43 -10.58 -28.14
N ARG A 991 -23.55 -11.41 -27.10
CA ARG A 991 -23.36 -12.87 -27.18
C ARG A 991 -24.36 -13.57 -28.09
N ARG A 992 -25.48 -12.92 -28.48
CA ARG A 992 -26.42 -13.50 -29.46
C ARG A 992 -25.83 -13.45 -30.88
N ALA A 993 -25.05 -12.40 -31.19
CA ALA A 993 -24.45 -12.19 -32.51
C ALA A 993 -23.12 -12.97 -32.68
N LEU A 994 -22.30 -13.03 -31.63
CA LEU A 994 -21.10 -13.86 -31.56
C LEU A 994 -21.16 -14.80 -30.35
N PRO A 995 -21.93 -15.91 -30.42
CA PRO A 995 -21.88 -16.92 -29.37
C PRO A 995 -20.47 -17.50 -29.28
N ALA A 996 -20.06 -17.89 -28.07
CA ALA A 996 -18.75 -18.50 -27.78
C ALA A 996 -17.52 -17.58 -27.87
N ILE A 997 -17.70 -16.29 -28.19
CA ILE A 997 -16.65 -15.28 -28.11
C ILE A 997 -16.73 -14.51 -26.79
N THR A 998 -15.61 -14.37 -26.10
CA THR A 998 -15.45 -13.43 -24.98
C THR A 998 -14.36 -12.42 -25.32
N LEU A 999 -14.50 -11.19 -24.84
CA LEU A 999 -13.43 -10.19 -25.00
C LEU A 999 -12.35 -10.49 -23.96
N GLY A 1000 -11.09 -10.22 -24.28
CA GLY A 1000 -9.98 -10.26 -23.32
C GLY A 1000 -9.81 -8.93 -22.60
N ASN A 1001 -8.76 -8.81 -21.77
CA ASN A 1001 -8.46 -7.61 -20.96
C ASN A 1001 -7.51 -6.60 -21.64
N GLN A 1002 -7.17 -6.82 -22.91
CA GLN A 1002 -6.30 -5.94 -23.69
C GLN A 1002 -6.97 -5.51 -24.99
N GLY A 1003 -6.88 -4.21 -25.29
CA GLY A 1003 -7.44 -3.67 -26.51
C GLY A 1003 -6.98 -2.25 -26.81
N LEU A 1004 -7.14 -1.89 -28.07
CA LEU A 1004 -6.90 -0.55 -28.61
C LEU A 1004 -8.15 -0.10 -29.36
N ALA A 1005 -8.60 1.11 -29.08
CA ALA A 1005 -9.64 1.79 -29.86
C ALA A 1005 -9.07 3.05 -30.49
N GLN A 1006 -9.39 3.28 -31.75
CA GLN A 1006 -9.23 4.58 -32.39
C GLN A 1006 -10.57 5.32 -32.29
N VAL A 1007 -10.54 6.48 -31.64
CA VAL A 1007 -11.75 7.25 -31.35
C VAL A 1007 -11.59 8.69 -31.82
N ARG A 1008 -12.70 9.32 -32.19
CA ARG A 1008 -12.85 10.76 -32.30
C ARG A 1008 -13.77 11.24 -31.19
N TRP A 1009 -13.23 11.98 -30.25
CA TRP A 1009 -13.84 12.28 -28.96
C TRP A 1009 -14.08 13.79 -28.84
N GLY A 1010 -15.33 14.21 -28.75
CA GLY A 1010 -15.65 15.62 -28.50
C GLY A 1010 -16.59 15.79 -27.32
N ARG A 1011 -17.11 17.01 -27.17
CA ARG A 1011 -17.89 17.41 -25.98
C ARG A 1011 -19.24 16.69 -25.83
N GLU A 1012 -19.84 16.28 -26.94
CA GLU A 1012 -21.19 15.70 -26.94
C GLU A 1012 -21.22 14.18 -27.14
N ARG A 1013 -20.19 13.61 -27.77
CA ARG A 1013 -20.13 12.16 -28.06
C ARG A 1013 -18.71 11.63 -28.27
N VAL A 1014 -18.60 10.32 -28.12
CA VAL A 1014 -17.45 9.51 -28.56
C VAL A 1014 -17.79 8.77 -29.86
N CYS A 1015 -16.95 8.92 -30.88
CA CYS A 1015 -17.12 8.30 -32.18
C CYS A 1015 -16.05 7.22 -32.39
N LEU A 1016 -16.45 5.95 -32.38
CA LEU A 1016 -15.54 4.82 -32.58
C LEU A 1016 -15.18 4.70 -34.07
N GLU A 1017 -13.92 4.95 -34.42
CA GLU A 1017 -13.40 4.85 -35.79
C GLU A 1017 -12.91 3.43 -36.09
N ALA A 1018 -12.18 2.83 -35.14
CA ALA A 1018 -11.69 1.45 -35.22
C ALA A 1018 -11.50 0.82 -33.83
N LEU A 1019 -11.52 -0.51 -33.78
CA LEU A 1019 -11.38 -1.32 -32.57
C LEU A 1019 -10.50 -2.53 -32.88
N HIS A 1020 -9.56 -2.85 -31.99
CA HIS A 1020 -8.71 -4.04 -32.05
C HIS A 1020 -8.54 -4.57 -30.64
N VAL A 1021 -9.20 -5.66 -30.31
CA VAL A 1021 -9.24 -6.21 -28.95
C VAL A 1021 -8.87 -7.68 -28.94
N ALA A 1022 -8.19 -8.10 -27.89
CA ALA A 1022 -8.01 -9.51 -27.58
C ALA A 1022 -9.39 -10.16 -27.42
N ALA A 1023 -9.52 -11.41 -27.87
CA ALA A 1023 -10.73 -12.19 -27.75
C ALA A 1023 -10.39 -13.66 -27.54
N SER A 1024 -11.32 -14.38 -26.93
CA SER A 1024 -11.27 -15.84 -26.83
C SER A 1024 -12.35 -16.47 -27.70
N ASP A 1025 -11.99 -17.50 -28.47
CA ASP A 1025 -12.93 -18.28 -29.28
C ASP A 1025 -13.04 -19.72 -28.78
N SER A 1026 -14.02 -19.96 -27.90
CA SER A 1026 -14.24 -21.27 -27.29
C SER A 1026 -14.76 -22.35 -28.25
N ARG A 1027 -15.06 -22.01 -29.52
CA ARG A 1027 -15.43 -22.99 -30.55
C ARG A 1027 -14.26 -23.87 -30.97
N ARG A 1028 -13.02 -23.46 -30.66
CA ARG A 1028 -11.79 -24.17 -31.04
C ARG A 1028 -11.23 -24.97 -29.88
N ARG A 1029 -11.48 -26.28 -29.88
CA ARG A 1029 -10.84 -27.19 -28.92
C ARG A 1029 -9.38 -27.45 -29.35
N GLY A 1030 -8.41 -27.07 -28.51
CA GLY A 1030 -7.00 -27.45 -28.65
C GLY A 1030 -6.02 -26.31 -28.98
N GLU A 1031 -6.50 -25.18 -29.49
CA GLU A 1031 -5.73 -23.91 -29.50
C GLU A 1031 -5.83 -23.29 -28.09
N ARG A 1032 -4.79 -22.58 -27.62
CA ARG A 1032 -4.94 -21.78 -26.40
C ARG A 1032 -6.08 -20.81 -26.66
N ALA A 1033 -7.11 -20.86 -25.83
CA ALA A 1033 -8.35 -20.11 -26.06
C ALA A 1033 -8.11 -18.59 -26.15
N GLU A 1034 -6.94 -18.09 -25.79
CA GLU A 1034 -6.58 -16.66 -25.71
C GLU A 1034 -5.97 -16.06 -27.00
N ASP A 1035 -5.86 -16.82 -28.09
CA ASP A 1035 -5.09 -16.39 -29.29
C ASP A 1035 -5.94 -15.75 -30.41
N ALA A 1036 -7.11 -15.18 -30.11
CA ALA A 1036 -7.94 -14.49 -31.10
C ALA A 1036 -7.94 -12.96 -30.91
N ALA A 1037 -8.17 -12.25 -32.01
CA ALA A 1037 -8.30 -10.79 -32.05
C ALA A 1037 -9.59 -10.41 -32.79
N LEU A 1038 -10.43 -9.59 -32.16
CA LEU A 1038 -11.59 -8.97 -32.80
C LEU A 1038 -11.21 -7.57 -33.30
N ILE A 1039 -11.30 -7.37 -34.61
CA ILE A 1039 -10.93 -6.14 -35.29
C ILE A 1039 -12.16 -5.56 -35.98
N ALA A 1040 -12.44 -4.27 -35.83
CA ALA A 1040 -13.56 -3.60 -36.48
C ALA A 1040 -13.24 -2.16 -36.88
N ARG A 1041 -13.89 -1.66 -37.93
CA ARG A 1041 -13.76 -0.29 -38.47
C ARG A 1041 -15.11 0.26 -38.90
N TRP A 1042 -15.37 1.52 -38.57
CA TRP A 1042 -16.60 2.25 -38.91
C TRP A 1042 -16.36 3.48 -39.80
N THR A 1043 -15.13 3.68 -40.29
CA THR A 1043 -14.82 4.73 -41.26
C THR A 1043 -15.17 4.25 -42.68
N ALA A 1044 -16.11 4.93 -43.35
CA ALA A 1044 -16.43 4.62 -44.74
C ALA A 1044 -15.20 4.84 -45.64
N ALA A 1045 -14.88 3.87 -46.50
CA ALA A 1045 -13.91 4.10 -47.57
C ALA A 1045 -14.41 5.26 -48.43
N ARG A 1046 -13.54 6.25 -48.70
CA ARG A 1046 -13.88 7.40 -49.57
C ARG A 1046 -14.49 6.87 -50.87
N GLY A 1047 -15.77 7.14 -51.12
CA GLY A 1047 -16.48 6.75 -52.34
C GLY A 1047 -17.50 5.61 -52.23
N GLN A 1048 -17.60 4.87 -51.11
CA GLN A 1048 -18.67 3.90 -50.90
C GLN A 1048 -19.87 4.56 -50.20
N GLY A 1049 -20.90 4.93 -50.96
CA GLY A 1049 -22.21 5.31 -50.43
C GLY A 1049 -22.94 4.10 -49.87
N GLY A 1050 -22.63 3.70 -48.63
CA GLY A 1050 -23.16 2.50 -47.99
C GLY A 1050 -23.91 2.82 -46.69
N GLY A 1051 -24.96 2.02 -46.42
CA GLY A 1051 -26.01 2.23 -45.41
C GLY A 1051 -25.55 2.70 -44.02
N ALA A 1052 -26.44 3.46 -43.38
CA ALA A 1052 -26.19 4.08 -42.08
C ALA A 1052 -25.83 3.05 -40.99
N GLY A 1053 -24.63 3.18 -40.41
CA GLY A 1053 -24.28 2.60 -39.10
C GLY A 1053 -23.52 1.26 -39.09
N ALA A 1054 -23.42 0.53 -40.20
CA ALA A 1054 -22.71 -0.75 -40.24
C ALA A 1054 -21.19 -0.56 -40.44
N GLY A 1055 -20.39 -1.09 -39.51
CA GLY A 1055 -18.94 -1.21 -39.62
C GLY A 1055 -18.51 -2.55 -40.20
N GLN A 1056 -17.32 -2.60 -40.78
CA GLN A 1056 -16.69 -3.85 -41.22
C GLN A 1056 -15.81 -4.39 -40.09
N GLY A 1057 -15.87 -5.70 -39.86
CA GLY A 1057 -15.03 -6.35 -38.86
C GLY A 1057 -14.44 -7.67 -39.34
N ALA A 1058 -13.55 -8.21 -38.52
CA ALA A 1058 -12.90 -9.50 -38.67
C ALA A 1058 -12.61 -10.08 -37.29
N LEU A 1059 -12.91 -11.37 -37.10
CA LEU A 1059 -12.39 -12.17 -35.99
C LEU A 1059 -11.20 -12.98 -36.51
N ARG A 1060 -10.01 -12.65 -36.04
CA ARG A 1060 -8.74 -13.29 -36.44
C ARG A 1060 -8.30 -14.28 -35.36
N ALA A 1061 -7.93 -15.48 -35.78
CA ALA A 1061 -7.24 -16.49 -34.98
C ALA A 1061 -6.03 -16.97 -35.80
N GLN A 1062 -5.09 -17.72 -35.19
CA GLN A 1062 -3.81 -18.09 -35.83
C GLN A 1062 -3.94 -18.64 -37.27
N ALA A 1063 -4.97 -19.44 -37.53
CA ALA A 1063 -5.19 -20.08 -38.83
C ALA A 1063 -6.39 -19.54 -39.62
N THR A 1064 -7.18 -18.60 -39.09
CA THR A 1064 -8.41 -18.15 -39.76
C THR A 1064 -8.82 -16.71 -39.49
N THR A 1065 -9.63 -16.15 -40.38
CA THR A 1065 -10.17 -14.79 -40.33
C THR A 1065 -11.63 -14.88 -40.77
N GLN A 1066 -12.55 -14.63 -39.84
CA GLN A 1066 -13.99 -14.59 -40.11
C GLN A 1066 -14.40 -13.14 -40.31
N ARG A 1067 -14.92 -12.77 -41.48
CA ARG A 1067 -15.42 -11.41 -41.73
C ARG A 1067 -16.70 -11.17 -40.96
N LEU A 1068 -16.90 -9.94 -40.49
CA LEU A 1068 -18.02 -9.52 -39.65
C LEU A 1068 -18.64 -8.21 -40.18
N VAL A 1069 -19.94 -8.01 -39.93
CA VAL A 1069 -20.56 -6.67 -39.84
C VAL A 1069 -20.66 -6.32 -38.36
N CYS A 1070 -20.12 -5.19 -37.94
CA CYS A 1070 -20.18 -4.76 -36.55
C CYS A 1070 -20.96 -3.45 -36.40
N SER A 1071 -21.78 -3.34 -35.36
CA SER A 1071 -22.43 -2.11 -34.90
C SER A 1071 -22.06 -1.84 -33.45
N VAL A 1072 -22.06 -0.56 -33.07
CA VAL A 1072 -21.81 -0.11 -31.70
C VAL A 1072 -22.84 0.95 -31.32
N GLY A 1073 -23.39 0.85 -30.11
CA GLY A 1073 -24.30 1.85 -29.56
C GLY A 1073 -24.99 1.40 -28.28
N ALA A 1074 -25.84 2.27 -27.73
CA ALA A 1074 -26.78 1.85 -26.70
C ALA A 1074 -27.72 0.81 -27.30
N ARG A 1075 -27.85 -0.35 -26.63
CA ARG A 1075 -28.84 -1.35 -27.03
C ARG A 1075 -30.21 -0.67 -26.95
N PRO A 1076 -31.07 -0.74 -27.97
CA PRO A 1076 -32.47 -0.38 -27.77
C PRO A 1076 -32.95 -1.23 -26.60
N GLU A 1077 -33.42 -0.60 -25.53
CA GLU A 1077 -33.98 -1.34 -24.40
C GLU A 1077 -34.96 -2.36 -24.97
N ASP A 1078 -34.78 -3.64 -24.62
CA ASP A 1078 -35.59 -4.75 -25.14
C ASP A 1078 -37.06 -4.40 -24.86
N GLY A 1079 -37.75 -3.85 -25.86
CA GLY A 1079 -39.15 -3.50 -25.84
C GLY A 1079 -40.05 -4.70 -26.06
#